data_AF-F2NU27-F1
#
_entry.id   AF-F2NU27-F1
#
_cell.length_a   1.000
_cell.length_b   1.000
_cell.length_c   1.000
_cell.angle_alpha   90.00
_cell.angle_beta   90.00
_cell.angle_gamma   90.00
#
_symmetry.space_group_name_H-M   'P 1'
#
loop_
_entity.id
_entity.type
_entity.pdbx_description
1 polymer ?
#
loop_
_entity_poly.entity_id
_entity_poly.type
_entity_poly.pdbx_seq_one_letter_code
_entity_poly.pdbx_strand_id
1 'polypeptide(L)'
;MKKNKVKKEKLVSARKLPGIFKKTYSPKKIENKIYKKIFIPADLELIKSIFEPHPKKQGNLFVPRDKQISKRQLKKFKAIAKEIKRQKASFKLIPFAATIGIIAAAVLLFISFKNVIAKKAITGAMQSAFGAKTELSSVNVEFLGASITIKNLQQANKNSPMKNLFQADKIEIKFNLTQALRGKFDAENIELSGFAVNTERKTSGELPKKEKKQKEQKQKSENSFDFAEKKNEALNAAKNSIQEIFAEYNPQNIINELEGNLKSPETAKQVQAEAEALVSKWKNKPEELESQVKDLDQSVRSVLDTNWGNIDDVAKLKLAIENVTSAIEKSKSLTKNIQSTANDVKSDSKKINALSSQVKDAIASDNALVNKQLSKITSFKISDGKKILGNTLDSVFYSMAGDYYPYIKQAADYALQAKASSSKSEKPKKEKKEKKQTIARAKGTDVYWKQDRIPKFLIEKISFSGLNLDAKGTDITNDMDKRGSPALLNGSYSTKKQTHKANVIVDTRTETKNPLVSADYSGDNFPIKFSTPYLGLNSSTDVTAKGTMGDDGSITLKAKFNLENISFSSESFEPKFAYNLYKTALSNIKDLDMEATAIFNGEKKFSISVDSDLDKKFIKALKKTADAEISNLVSEAKKEIAAKLNEKTGGVTEKISEFVNIENGINRQSVNMDKLNSLLEKKKAELQKQLEDKTKATAEKALKDAGISIPENEKINNALEKGASSLKGFLNKN
;
A
#
# COMPACT_ATOMS: atom_id res chain seq x y z
N MET A 1 103.73 17.57 -53.78
CA MET A 1 103.97 18.83 -53.05
C MET A 1 103.63 20.03 -53.94
N LYS A 2 102.56 20.79 -53.66
CA LYS A 2 102.28 22.09 -54.30
C LYS A 2 102.65 23.21 -53.32
N LYS A 3 103.71 23.96 -53.63
CA LYS A 3 104.15 25.14 -52.85
C LYS A 3 103.11 26.26 -53.01
N ASN A 4 102.37 26.56 -51.94
CA ASN A 4 101.46 27.70 -51.89
C ASN A 4 102.25 29.03 -51.94
N LYS A 5 102.05 29.81 -53.01
CA LYS A 5 102.52 31.20 -53.12
C LYS A 5 101.79 32.07 -52.07
N VAL A 6 102.53 32.56 -51.08
CA VAL A 6 102.02 33.54 -50.10
C VAL A 6 101.82 34.88 -50.81
N LYS A 7 100.56 35.31 -50.99
CA LYS A 7 100.21 36.65 -51.50
C LYS A 7 100.65 37.72 -50.50
N LYS A 8 101.57 38.63 -50.88
CA LYS A 8 101.92 39.84 -50.10
C LYS A 8 100.67 40.69 -49.83
N GLU A 9 100.45 41.03 -48.55
CA GLU A 9 99.26 41.73 -48.08
C GLU A 9 99.35 43.24 -48.39
N LYS A 10 98.33 43.84 -49.03
CA LYS A 10 98.33 45.28 -49.37
C LYS A 10 98.17 46.14 -48.09
N LEU A 11 99.13 47.00 -47.83
CA LEU A 11 99.13 47.98 -46.74
C LEU A 11 98.37 49.26 -47.13
N VAL A 12 97.69 49.88 -46.16
CA VAL A 12 96.92 51.12 -46.31
C VAL A 12 97.16 52.04 -45.12
N SER A 13 97.11 53.36 -45.35
CA SER A 13 97.29 54.36 -44.28
C SER A 13 96.17 54.31 -43.22
N ALA A 14 96.54 54.48 -41.95
CA ALA A 14 95.66 54.64 -40.79
C ALA A 14 94.67 55.82 -40.92
N ARG A 15 94.89 56.76 -41.85
CA ARG A 15 93.89 57.78 -42.23
C ARG A 15 92.56 57.18 -42.70
N LYS A 16 92.51 55.90 -43.11
CA LYS A 16 91.26 55.22 -43.51
C LYS A 16 90.49 54.60 -42.35
N LEU A 17 91.00 54.67 -41.11
CA LEU A 17 90.31 54.14 -39.93
C LEU A 17 88.94 54.81 -39.67
N PRO A 18 88.00 54.11 -39.02
CA PRO A 18 86.79 54.72 -38.49
C PRO A 18 87.08 55.91 -37.56
N GLY A 19 86.22 56.94 -37.57
CA GLY A 19 86.41 58.17 -36.80
C GLY A 19 86.55 57.99 -35.28
N ILE A 20 86.12 56.85 -34.72
CA ILE A 20 86.33 56.53 -33.31
C ILE A 20 87.81 56.23 -32.99
N PHE A 21 88.58 55.67 -33.92
CA PHE A 21 90.00 55.37 -33.69
C PHE A 21 90.95 56.51 -34.10
N LYS A 22 90.41 57.56 -34.75
CA LYS A 22 91.17 58.74 -35.17
C LYS A 22 91.28 59.82 -34.09
N LYS A 23 90.58 59.65 -32.97
CA LYS A 23 90.55 60.62 -31.87
C LYS A 23 91.65 60.30 -30.87
N THR A 24 92.13 61.35 -30.20
CA THR A 24 93.02 61.23 -29.04
C THR A 24 92.18 60.99 -27.79
N TYR A 25 92.59 60.03 -26.95
CA TYR A 25 91.89 59.66 -25.72
C TYR A 25 92.83 59.71 -24.52
N SER A 26 92.33 60.09 -23.35
CA SER A 26 93.01 59.80 -22.09
C SER A 26 92.84 58.33 -21.70
N PRO A 27 93.69 57.76 -20.82
CA PRO A 27 93.62 56.34 -20.44
C PRO A 27 92.22 55.94 -19.93
N LYS A 28 91.61 56.77 -19.08
CA LYS A 28 90.24 56.55 -18.58
C LYS A 28 89.18 56.63 -19.70
N LYS A 29 89.38 57.48 -20.71
CA LYS A 29 88.43 57.66 -21.82
C LYS A 29 88.54 56.53 -22.85
N ILE A 30 89.73 56.03 -23.16
CA ILE A 30 89.90 54.90 -24.09
C ILE A 30 89.36 53.60 -23.50
N GLU A 31 89.58 53.38 -22.20
CA GLU A 31 89.06 52.22 -21.47
C GLU A 31 87.53 52.14 -21.56
N ASN A 32 86.84 53.25 -21.24
CA ASN A 32 85.38 53.28 -21.20
C ASN A 32 84.72 53.41 -22.59
N LYS A 33 85.36 54.09 -23.56
CA LYS A 33 84.75 54.33 -24.88
C LYS A 33 85.07 53.27 -25.92
N ILE A 34 86.15 52.50 -25.73
CA ILE A 34 86.64 51.54 -26.70
C ILE A 34 86.87 50.17 -26.05
N TYR A 35 87.76 50.04 -25.06
CA TYR A 35 88.20 48.72 -24.58
C TYR A 35 87.10 47.91 -23.89
N LYS A 36 86.35 48.48 -22.95
CA LYS A 36 85.21 47.80 -22.28
C LYS A 36 84.06 47.41 -23.21
N LYS A 37 84.08 47.87 -24.46
CA LYS A 37 83.04 47.60 -25.48
C LYS A 37 83.45 46.49 -26.46
N ILE A 38 84.62 45.88 -26.24
CA ILE A 38 85.12 44.78 -27.06
C ILE A 38 85.20 43.55 -26.16
N PHE A 39 84.34 42.56 -26.40
CA PHE A 39 84.25 41.34 -25.59
C PHE A 39 85.15 40.21 -26.08
N ILE A 40 85.68 40.31 -27.30
CA ILE A 40 86.57 39.32 -27.90
C ILE A 40 88.03 39.72 -27.55
N PRO A 41 88.78 38.90 -26.78
CA PRO A 41 90.13 39.25 -26.33
C PRO A 41 91.08 39.57 -27.50
N ALA A 42 91.03 38.77 -28.56
CA ALA A 42 91.87 38.97 -29.75
C ALA A 42 91.59 40.31 -30.47
N ASP A 43 90.34 40.77 -30.49
CA ASP A 43 89.99 42.06 -31.09
C ASP A 43 90.37 43.23 -30.17
N LEU A 44 90.33 43.02 -28.84
CA LEU A 44 90.78 44.00 -27.86
C LEU A 44 92.29 44.23 -27.97
N GLU A 45 93.08 43.16 -28.05
CA GLU A 45 94.52 43.22 -28.26
C GLU A 45 94.87 43.88 -29.59
N LEU A 46 94.17 43.50 -30.67
CA LEU A 46 94.33 44.10 -31.99
C LEU A 46 94.04 45.61 -31.99
N ILE A 47 93.08 46.06 -31.19
CA ILE A 47 92.77 47.49 -31.03
C ILE A 47 93.78 48.18 -30.12
N LYS A 48 94.30 47.54 -29.08
CA LYS A 48 95.35 48.12 -28.21
C LYS A 48 96.64 48.37 -28.99
N SER A 49 97.04 47.46 -29.88
CA SER A 49 98.30 47.55 -30.64
C SER A 49 98.41 48.72 -31.62
N ILE A 50 97.29 49.36 -31.98
CA ILE A 50 97.31 50.51 -32.89
C ILE A 50 97.45 51.87 -32.19
N PHE A 51 97.14 51.96 -30.89
CA PHE A 51 97.22 53.20 -30.12
C PHE A 51 98.61 53.39 -29.49
N GLU A 52 99.14 54.61 -29.58
CA GLU A 52 100.46 55.01 -29.10
C GLU A 52 100.38 56.30 -28.26
N PRO A 53 101.35 56.57 -27.36
CA PRO A 53 101.42 57.81 -26.59
C PRO A 53 101.51 59.04 -27.50
N HIS A 54 100.74 60.08 -27.19
CA HIS A 54 100.65 61.29 -28.00
C HIS A 54 101.87 62.21 -27.77
N PRO A 55 102.62 62.60 -28.81
CA PRO A 55 103.91 63.27 -28.68
C PRO A 55 103.83 64.66 -28.02
N LYS A 56 102.69 65.35 -28.15
CA LYS A 56 102.46 66.69 -27.57
C LYS A 56 101.50 66.73 -26.36
N LYS A 57 100.93 65.60 -25.96
CA LYS A 57 99.90 65.54 -24.90
C LYS A 57 100.20 64.36 -23.99
N GLN A 58 100.98 64.63 -22.96
CA GLN A 58 101.48 63.62 -22.03
C GLN A 58 100.34 62.76 -21.47
N GLY A 59 100.52 61.44 -21.52
CA GLY A 59 99.54 60.45 -21.04
C GLY A 59 98.35 60.14 -21.95
N ASN A 60 98.11 60.90 -23.03
CA ASN A 60 97.04 60.58 -23.98
C ASN A 60 97.49 59.59 -25.06
N LEU A 61 96.56 58.80 -25.57
CA LEU A 61 96.78 57.80 -26.62
C LEU A 61 96.12 58.24 -27.94
N PHE A 62 96.80 58.02 -29.06
CA PHE A 62 96.29 58.29 -30.41
C PHE A 62 96.83 57.27 -31.41
N VAL A 63 96.29 57.26 -32.63
CA VAL A 63 96.85 56.47 -33.74
C VAL A 63 97.59 57.42 -34.68
N PRO A 64 98.90 57.24 -34.91
CA PRO A 64 99.65 58.03 -35.89
C PRO A 64 99.04 57.93 -37.28
N ARG A 65 98.97 59.05 -38.00
CA ARG A 65 98.25 59.14 -39.30
C ARG A 65 99.03 58.48 -40.45
N ASP A 66 100.32 58.39 -40.30
CA ASP A 66 101.34 57.79 -41.17
C ASP A 66 101.48 56.28 -40.96
N LYS A 67 100.98 55.72 -39.85
CA LYS A 67 100.97 54.29 -39.56
C LYS A 67 100.29 53.50 -40.69
N GLN A 68 100.95 52.44 -41.16
CA GLN A 68 100.41 51.54 -42.18
C GLN A 68 99.76 50.33 -41.53
N ILE A 69 98.56 49.96 -41.99
CA ILE A 69 97.78 48.80 -41.51
C ILE A 69 97.39 47.92 -42.70
N SER A 70 97.19 46.62 -42.49
CA SER A 70 96.76 45.75 -43.59
C SER A 70 95.29 45.99 -43.99
N LYS A 71 94.94 45.72 -45.24
CA LYS A 71 93.54 45.81 -45.70
C LYS A 71 92.59 44.90 -44.90
N ARG A 72 93.08 43.74 -44.41
CA ARG A 72 92.30 42.83 -43.54
C ARG A 72 92.07 43.44 -42.16
N GLN A 73 93.11 44.03 -41.55
CA GLN A 73 92.98 44.75 -40.28
C GLN A 73 92.00 45.92 -40.38
N LEU A 74 92.04 46.71 -41.47
CA LEU A 74 91.08 47.80 -41.68
C LEU A 74 89.62 47.30 -41.72
N LYS A 75 89.36 46.14 -42.33
CA LYS A 75 88.01 45.54 -42.36
C LYS A 75 87.57 45.14 -40.95
N LYS A 76 88.47 44.53 -40.16
CA LYS A 76 88.21 44.21 -38.75
C LYS A 76 87.95 45.46 -37.92
N PHE A 77 88.77 46.50 -38.03
CA PHE A 77 88.55 47.77 -37.33
C PHE A 77 87.21 48.43 -37.69
N LYS A 78 86.78 48.37 -38.95
CA LYS A 78 85.44 48.85 -39.35
C LYS A 78 84.31 48.04 -38.71
N ALA A 79 84.45 46.72 -38.61
CA ALA A 79 83.48 45.85 -37.94
C ALA A 79 83.40 46.16 -36.44
N ILE A 80 84.55 46.18 -35.76
CA ILE A 80 84.64 46.50 -34.32
C ILE A 80 84.08 47.89 -34.03
N ALA A 81 84.39 48.90 -34.85
CA ALA A 81 83.82 50.25 -34.68
C ALA A 81 82.29 50.28 -34.85
N LYS A 82 81.73 49.42 -35.70
CA LYS A 82 80.27 49.31 -35.90
C LYS A 82 79.62 48.64 -34.69
N GLU A 83 80.26 47.62 -34.12
CA GLU A 83 79.81 46.95 -32.88
C GLU A 83 79.85 47.90 -31.67
N ILE A 84 80.97 48.60 -31.46
CA ILE A 84 81.10 49.60 -30.39
C ILE A 84 80.02 50.69 -30.51
N LYS A 85 79.67 51.11 -31.73
CA LYS A 85 78.58 52.08 -31.96
C LYS A 85 77.19 51.51 -31.69
N ARG A 86 76.96 50.23 -32.00
CA ARG A 86 75.68 49.52 -31.72
C ARG A 86 75.47 49.28 -30.23
N GLN A 87 76.55 49.11 -29.47
CA GLN A 87 76.53 48.99 -28.00
C GLN A 87 76.32 50.33 -27.26
N LYS A 88 75.79 51.38 -27.92
CA LYS A 88 75.19 52.49 -27.18
C LYS A 88 73.88 51.99 -26.58
N ALA A 89 73.95 51.41 -25.40
CA ALA A 89 72.78 51.18 -24.56
C ALA A 89 72.23 52.56 -24.10
N SER A 90 71.45 53.22 -24.95
CA SER A 90 70.51 54.22 -24.47
C SER A 90 69.30 53.45 -23.97
N PHE A 91 69.30 53.05 -22.70
CA PHE A 91 68.05 52.69 -22.04
C PHE A 91 67.21 53.96 -22.07
N LYS A 92 66.22 53.98 -22.98
CA LYS A 92 65.37 55.14 -23.13
C LYS A 92 64.41 55.11 -21.94
N LEU A 93 64.81 55.77 -20.84
CA LEU A 93 64.05 55.83 -19.59
C LEU A 93 62.62 56.31 -19.82
N ILE A 94 62.43 57.27 -20.74
CA ILE A 94 61.13 57.86 -21.05
C ILE A 94 60.13 56.82 -21.59
N PRO A 95 60.39 56.08 -22.70
CA PRO A 95 59.46 55.06 -23.17
C PRO A 95 59.33 53.88 -22.20
N PHE A 96 60.36 53.53 -21.43
CA PHE A 96 60.24 52.49 -20.41
C PHE A 96 59.29 52.90 -19.27
N ALA A 97 59.46 54.12 -18.73
CA ALA A 97 58.56 54.69 -17.73
C ALA A 97 57.14 54.88 -18.29
N ALA A 98 56.99 55.27 -19.56
CA ALA A 98 55.70 55.33 -20.22
C ALA A 98 55.03 53.95 -20.34
N THR A 99 55.78 52.89 -20.68
CA THR A 99 55.24 51.52 -20.70
C THR A 99 54.79 51.06 -19.30
N ILE A 100 55.59 51.32 -18.26
CA ILE A 100 55.19 51.03 -16.87
C ILE A 100 53.95 51.83 -16.48
N GLY A 101 53.89 53.11 -16.85
CA GLY A 101 52.72 53.97 -16.61
C GLY A 101 51.46 53.44 -17.29
N ILE A 102 51.56 52.96 -18.55
CA ILE A 102 50.44 52.34 -19.28
C ILE A 102 50.00 51.04 -18.61
N ILE A 103 50.95 50.19 -18.19
CA ILE A 103 50.63 48.93 -17.50
C ILE A 103 49.96 49.22 -16.16
N ALA A 104 50.48 50.16 -15.38
CA ALA A 104 49.90 50.57 -14.11
C ALA A 104 48.50 51.17 -14.30
N ALA A 105 48.30 52.02 -15.32
CA ALA A 105 47.00 52.57 -15.67
C ALA A 105 46.02 51.47 -16.11
N ALA A 106 46.45 50.49 -16.89
CA ALA A 106 45.63 49.35 -17.29
C ALA A 106 45.23 48.48 -16.09
N VAL A 107 46.15 48.24 -15.15
CA VAL A 107 45.88 47.52 -13.90
C VAL A 107 44.89 48.30 -13.01
N LEU A 108 45.07 49.61 -12.85
CA LEU A 108 44.16 50.46 -12.08
C LEU A 108 42.77 50.52 -12.70
N LEU A 109 42.67 50.64 -14.03
CA LEU A 109 41.40 50.57 -14.75
C LEU A 109 40.73 49.20 -14.54
N PHE A 110 41.48 48.10 -14.65
CA PHE A 110 40.95 46.78 -14.38
C PHE A 110 40.43 46.64 -12.95
N ILE A 111 41.18 47.09 -11.95
CA ILE A 111 40.78 47.03 -10.52
C ILE A 111 39.50 47.84 -10.28
N SER A 112 39.38 49.02 -10.89
CA SER A 112 38.22 49.90 -10.74
C SER A 112 36.96 49.35 -11.42
N PHE A 113 37.09 48.70 -12.58
CA PHE A 113 35.94 48.21 -13.36
C PHE A 113 35.64 46.71 -13.22
N LYS A 114 36.49 45.92 -12.55
CA LYS A 114 36.33 44.45 -12.40
C LYS A 114 34.93 44.03 -11.95
N ASN A 115 34.36 44.74 -10.97
CA ASN A 115 33.06 44.42 -10.38
C ASN A 115 31.92 44.67 -11.38
N VAL A 116 32.01 45.75 -12.17
CA VAL A 116 31.01 46.11 -13.20
C VAL A 116 31.06 45.13 -14.37
N ILE A 117 32.28 44.79 -14.82
CA ILE A 117 32.48 43.81 -15.90
C ILE A 117 31.93 42.44 -15.48
N ALA A 118 32.27 41.99 -14.27
CA ALA A 118 31.78 40.72 -13.73
C ALA A 118 30.25 40.70 -13.57
N LYS A 119 29.65 41.78 -13.04
CA LYS A 119 28.18 41.94 -12.97
C LYS A 119 27.54 41.77 -14.34
N LYS A 120 28.02 42.49 -15.36
CA LYS A 120 27.48 42.36 -16.73
C LYS A 120 27.69 40.97 -17.33
N ALA A 121 28.86 40.38 -17.14
CA ALA A 121 29.18 39.05 -17.66
C ALA A 121 28.28 37.96 -17.04
N ILE A 122 28.13 37.96 -15.72
CA ILE A 122 27.27 37.01 -15.00
C ILE A 122 25.80 37.21 -15.39
N THR A 123 25.29 38.45 -15.39
CA THR A 123 23.92 38.74 -15.83
C THR A 123 23.67 38.25 -17.26
N GLY A 124 24.58 38.56 -18.20
CA GLY A 124 24.42 38.15 -19.60
C GLY A 124 24.49 36.63 -19.80
N ALA A 125 25.41 35.95 -19.10
CA ALA A 125 25.52 34.49 -19.14
C ALA A 125 24.24 33.82 -18.59
N MET A 126 23.75 34.27 -17.45
CA MET A 126 22.53 33.75 -16.82
C MET A 126 21.28 34.02 -17.66
N GLN A 127 21.13 35.25 -18.18
CA GLN A 127 20.02 35.59 -19.09
C GLN A 127 20.05 34.74 -20.37
N SER A 128 21.23 34.43 -20.90
CA SER A 128 21.38 33.56 -22.06
C SER A 128 21.06 32.10 -21.74
N ALA A 129 21.45 31.62 -20.56
CA ALA A 129 21.22 30.24 -20.13
C ALA A 129 19.75 29.96 -19.82
N PHE A 130 19.10 30.86 -19.08
CA PHE A 130 17.72 30.68 -18.62
C PHE A 130 16.68 31.34 -19.53
N GLY A 131 17.10 32.20 -20.46
CA GLY A 131 16.22 32.88 -21.41
C GLY A 131 15.25 33.87 -20.75
N ALA A 132 15.53 34.32 -19.54
CA ALA A 132 14.72 35.23 -18.74
C ALA A 132 15.61 36.19 -17.95
N LYS A 133 15.05 37.31 -17.47
CA LYS A 133 15.78 38.38 -16.80
C LYS A 133 16.50 37.86 -15.55
N THR A 134 17.79 38.18 -15.45
CA THR A 134 18.59 37.96 -14.25
C THR A 134 18.91 39.30 -13.63
N GLU A 135 18.61 39.43 -12.35
CA GLU A 135 18.92 40.62 -11.56
C GLU A 135 19.89 40.25 -10.45
N LEU A 136 20.83 41.16 -10.15
CA LEU A 136 21.77 40.98 -9.06
C LEU A 136 22.17 42.34 -8.49
N SER A 137 22.21 42.46 -7.17
CA SER A 137 22.50 43.73 -6.48
C SER A 137 23.95 44.16 -6.72
N SER A 138 24.91 43.31 -6.39
CA SER A 138 26.33 43.60 -6.57
C SER A 138 27.14 42.33 -6.83
N VAL A 139 28.30 42.51 -7.47
CA VAL A 139 29.35 41.49 -7.61
C VAL A 139 30.65 42.10 -7.11
N ASN A 140 31.32 41.41 -6.20
CA ASN A 140 32.67 41.74 -5.78
C ASN A 140 33.63 40.65 -6.23
N VAL A 141 34.61 41.01 -7.06
CA VAL A 141 35.66 40.10 -7.52
C VAL A 141 36.96 40.41 -6.79
N GLU A 142 37.40 39.56 -5.88
CA GLU A 142 38.69 39.73 -5.21
C GLU A 142 39.74 38.89 -5.93
N PHE A 143 40.46 39.53 -6.85
CA PHE A 143 41.43 38.82 -7.68
C PHE A 143 42.56 38.18 -6.88
N LEU A 144 43.13 38.90 -5.89
CA LEU A 144 44.19 38.38 -5.02
C LEU A 144 43.67 37.41 -3.96
N GLY A 145 42.43 37.59 -3.49
CA GLY A 145 41.74 36.66 -2.60
C GLY A 145 41.14 35.45 -3.33
N ALA A 146 41.27 35.41 -4.66
CA ALA A 146 40.71 34.42 -5.56
C ALA A 146 39.24 34.08 -5.23
N SER A 147 38.43 35.12 -5.01
CA SER A 147 37.03 34.99 -4.61
C SER A 147 36.09 35.85 -5.46
N ILE A 148 34.87 35.38 -5.66
CA ILE A 148 33.77 36.14 -6.26
C ILE A 148 32.57 36.07 -5.33
N THR A 149 32.07 37.22 -4.88
CA THR A 149 30.84 37.31 -4.08
C THR A 149 29.74 37.98 -4.90
N ILE A 150 28.60 37.33 -5.03
CA ILE A 150 27.38 37.84 -5.69
C ILE A 150 26.31 38.03 -4.61
N LYS A 151 25.66 39.20 -4.58
CA LYS A 151 24.58 39.49 -3.63
C LYS A 151 23.22 39.64 -4.33
N ASN A 152 22.18 39.10 -3.72
CA ASN A 152 20.77 39.11 -4.15
C ASN A 152 20.61 38.75 -5.63
N LEU A 153 21.06 37.56 -6.00
CA LEU A 153 20.81 37.03 -7.34
C LEU A 153 19.35 36.60 -7.43
N GLN A 154 18.64 37.07 -8.46
CA GLN A 154 17.26 36.70 -8.77
C GLN A 154 17.17 36.30 -10.24
N GLN A 155 16.84 35.05 -10.51
CA GLN A 155 16.63 34.52 -11.85
C GLN A 155 15.13 34.40 -12.12
N ALA A 156 14.61 35.14 -13.11
CA ALA A 156 13.20 35.04 -13.50
C ALA A 156 12.87 33.70 -14.19
N ASN A 157 11.61 33.29 -14.09
CA ASN A 157 11.07 32.13 -14.80
C ASN A 157 10.57 32.55 -16.19
N LYS A 158 11.09 31.92 -17.24
CA LYS A 158 10.70 32.17 -18.63
C LYS A 158 9.22 31.90 -18.91
N ASN A 159 8.66 30.89 -18.26
CA ASN A 159 7.26 30.47 -18.45
C ASN A 159 6.30 31.21 -17.50
N SER A 160 6.82 31.95 -16.51
CA SER A 160 6.04 32.73 -15.56
C SER A 160 6.81 34.01 -15.19
N PRO A 161 6.80 35.05 -16.06
CA PRO A 161 7.71 36.20 -15.95
C PRO A 161 7.61 37.00 -14.66
N MET A 162 6.49 36.93 -13.95
CA MET A 162 6.29 37.60 -12.65
C MET A 162 6.79 36.78 -11.45
N LYS A 163 7.42 35.62 -11.68
CA LYS A 163 8.01 34.78 -10.64
C LYS A 163 9.50 34.55 -10.86
N ASN A 164 10.25 34.44 -9.78
CA ASN A 164 11.62 33.96 -9.81
C ASN A 164 11.61 32.44 -9.97
N LEU A 165 12.40 31.93 -10.91
CA LEU A 165 12.76 30.51 -10.96
C LEU A 165 13.50 30.15 -9.67
N PHE A 166 14.50 30.96 -9.31
CA PHE A 166 15.19 30.91 -8.03
C PHE A 166 15.82 32.26 -7.68
N GLN A 167 16.12 32.46 -6.40
CA GLN A 167 16.89 33.58 -5.88
C GLN A 167 17.87 33.12 -4.79
N ALA A 168 18.95 33.87 -4.58
CA ALA A 168 19.93 33.62 -3.53
C ALA A 168 20.44 34.96 -2.96
N ASP A 169 20.46 35.09 -1.64
CA ASP A 169 20.88 36.31 -0.95
C ASP A 169 22.39 36.56 -1.10
N LYS A 170 23.20 35.50 -0.99
CA LYS A 170 24.65 35.55 -1.18
C LYS A 170 25.15 34.27 -1.85
N ILE A 171 26.00 34.44 -2.85
CA ILE A 171 26.78 33.38 -3.48
C ILE A 171 28.26 33.76 -3.34
N GLU A 172 29.06 32.90 -2.71
CA GLU A 172 30.50 33.08 -2.56
C GLU A 172 31.22 31.94 -3.29
N ILE A 173 32.12 32.28 -4.21
CA ILE A 173 32.90 31.34 -5.02
C ILE A 173 34.37 31.58 -4.72
N LYS A 174 35.03 30.64 -4.07
CA LYS A 174 36.50 30.60 -3.91
C LYS A 174 37.08 29.70 -4.99
N PHE A 175 38.05 30.20 -5.74
CA PHE A 175 38.63 29.49 -6.87
C PHE A 175 40.15 29.51 -6.83
N ASN A 176 40.79 28.52 -7.45
CA ASN A 176 42.25 28.45 -7.50
C ASN A 176 42.81 29.37 -8.60
N LEU A 177 43.37 30.51 -8.22
CA LEU A 177 43.94 31.48 -9.17
C LEU A 177 45.03 30.87 -10.06
N THR A 178 45.87 29.99 -9.51
CA THR A 178 46.97 29.36 -10.28
C THR A 178 46.41 28.47 -11.39
N GLN A 179 45.33 27.73 -11.11
CA GLN A 179 44.67 26.90 -12.13
C GLN A 179 43.89 27.75 -13.14
N ALA A 180 43.25 28.84 -12.70
CA ALA A 180 42.58 29.81 -13.57
C ALA A 180 43.55 30.40 -14.61
N LEU A 181 44.77 30.77 -14.19
CA LEU A 181 45.84 31.24 -15.10
C LEU A 181 46.32 30.15 -16.06
N ARG A 182 46.15 28.87 -15.72
CA ARG A 182 46.40 27.71 -16.60
C ARG A 182 45.21 27.36 -17.50
N GLY A 183 44.15 28.18 -17.50
CA GLY A 183 42.94 27.96 -18.29
C GLY A 183 42.02 26.86 -17.73
N LYS A 184 42.13 26.53 -16.45
CA LYS A 184 41.27 25.57 -15.74
C LYS A 184 40.40 26.32 -14.73
N PHE A 185 39.12 26.01 -14.68
CA PHE A 185 38.22 26.51 -13.64
C PHE A 185 38.17 25.50 -12.50
N ASP A 186 38.78 25.86 -11.38
CA ASP A 186 38.85 25.06 -10.16
C ASP A 186 38.24 25.87 -9.03
N ALA A 187 36.98 25.56 -8.69
CA ALA A 187 36.27 26.19 -7.60
C ALA A 187 36.43 25.33 -6.33
N GLU A 188 37.29 25.79 -5.43
CA GLU A 188 37.62 25.11 -4.17
C GLU A 188 36.41 25.07 -3.22
N ASN A 189 35.59 26.14 -3.21
CA ASN A 189 34.37 26.19 -2.43
C ASN A 189 33.34 27.15 -3.04
N ILE A 190 32.10 26.70 -3.17
CA ILE A 190 30.96 27.52 -3.57
C ILE A 190 29.90 27.47 -2.47
N GLU A 191 29.59 28.62 -1.86
CA GLU A 191 28.57 28.72 -0.81
C GLU A 191 27.40 29.58 -1.29
N LEU A 192 26.20 29.01 -1.27
CA LEU A 192 24.95 29.71 -1.56
C LEU A 192 24.11 29.76 -0.28
N SER A 193 23.80 30.95 0.19
CA SER A 193 22.94 31.18 1.36
C SER A 193 21.69 31.98 1.00
N GLY A 194 20.58 31.71 1.69
CA GLY A 194 19.31 32.39 1.47
C GLY A 194 18.65 31.97 0.14
N PHE A 195 18.82 30.70 -0.23
CA PHE A 195 18.24 30.16 -1.44
C PHE A 195 16.72 30.07 -1.33
N ALA A 196 16.00 30.57 -2.34
CA ALA A 196 14.55 30.43 -2.45
C ALA A 196 14.10 30.19 -3.89
N VAL A 197 13.00 29.48 -4.10
CA VAL A 197 12.42 29.19 -5.42
C VAL A 197 11.00 29.72 -5.53
N ASN A 198 10.55 29.98 -6.76
CA ASN A 198 9.16 30.39 -7.06
C ASN A 198 8.65 31.63 -6.29
N THR A 199 9.52 32.59 -5.97
CA THR A 199 9.14 33.81 -5.25
C THR A 199 8.51 34.83 -6.20
N GLU A 200 7.57 35.64 -5.68
CA GLU A 200 6.92 36.71 -6.46
C GLU A 200 7.91 37.85 -6.79
N ARG A 201 7.78 38.45 -7.98
CA ARG A 201 8.62 39.55 -8.46
C ARG A 201 7.83 40.86 -8.52
N LYS A 202 8.53 41.98 -8.27
CA LYS A 202 7.98 43.34 -8.48
C LYS A 202 8.02 43.80 -9.94
N THR A 203 8.91 43.22 -10.76
CA THR A 203 9.07 43.58 -12.18
C THR A 203 9.12 42.33 -13.05
N SER A 204 8.47 42.39 -14.22
CA SER A 204 8.47 41.31 -15.20
C SER A 204 9.89 40.92 -15.59
N GLY A 205 10.11 39.60 -15.62
CA GLY A 205 11.36 38.98 -16.02
C GLY A 205 11.42 38.56 -17.49
N GLU A 206 10.49 39.01 -18.32
CA GLU A 206 10.52 38.74 -19.75
C GLU A 206 11.70 39.49 -20.42
N LEU A 207 12.47 38.78 -21.25
CA LEU A 207 13.54 39.39 -22.04
C LEU A 207 12.99 39.81 -23.42
N PRO A 208 13.47 40.92 -24.00
CA PRO A 208 13.10 41.31 -25.35
C PRO A 208 13.44 40.17 -26.32
N LYS A 209 12.45 39.75 -27.11
CA LYS A 209 12.58 38.63 -28.06
C LYS A 209 13.68 38.94 -29.07
N LYS A 210 14.83 38.26 -28.95
CA LYS A 210 15.75 38.09 -30.09
C LYS A 210 15.10 37.08 -31.04
N GLU A 211 14.87 37.48 -32.29
CA GLU A 211 14.42 36.61 -33.36
C GLU A 211 15.39 35.43 -33.51
N LYS A 212 15.03 34.29 -32.91
CA LYS A 212 15.68 33.00 -33.17
C LYS A 212 14.76 32.23 -34.11
N LYS A 213 15.30 31.86 -35.28
CA LYS A 213 14.71 30.89 -36.21
C LYS A 213 14.15 29.72 -35.40
N GLN A 214 12.84 29.53 -35.50
CA GLN A 214 12.12 28.40 -34.94
C GLN A 214 12.74 27.12 -35.51
N LYS A 215 13.47 26.37 -34.68
CA LYS A 215 13.53 24.93 -34.87
C LYS A 215 12.26 24.39 -34.22
N GLU A 216 11.38 23.87 -35.06
CA GLU A 216 10.19 23.15 -34.69
C GLU A 216 10.54 22.05 -33.68
N GLN A 217 10.18 22.26 -32.43
CA GLN A 217 9.94 21.16 -31.49
C GLN A 217 8.48 20.76 -31.62
N LYS A 218 8.19 19.99 -32.67
CA LYS A 218 7.04 19.08 -32.73
C LYS A 218 7.58 17.72 -33.12
N GLN A 219 8.14 17.02 -32.14
CA GLN A 219 8.11 15.57 -32.12
C GLN A 219 7.35 15.19 -30.85
N LYS A 220 6.04 14.98 -31.00
CA LYS A 220 5.34 14.03 -30.14
C LYS A 220 6.06 12.71 -30.37
N SER A 221 6.77 12.24 -29.36
CA SER A 221 7.46 10.96 -29.40
C SER A 221 6.40 9.85 -29.54
N GLU A 222 6.32 9.22 -30.72
CA GLU A 222 5.49 8.02 -30.99
C GLU A 222 5.97 6.75 -30.24
N ASN A 223 6.79 6.90 -29.19
CA ASN A 223 7.37 5.79 -28.41
C ASN A 223 7.26 6.04 -26.89
N SER A 224 6.22 6.73 -26.41
CA SER A 224 5.98 6.88 -24.96
C SER A 224 5.24 5.66 -24.41
N PHE A 225 5.75 5.07 -23.33
CA PHE A 225 5.04 4.07 -22.55
C PHE A 225 3.70 4.62 -22.06
N ASP A 226 2.60 3.90 -22.29
CA ASP A 226 1.26 4.33 -21.90
C ASP A 226 0.95 3.91 -20.45
N PHE A 227 1.21 4.83 -19.53
CA PHE A 227 0.89 4.65 -18.10
C PHE A 227 -0.62 4.58 -17.83
N ALA A 228 -1.45 5.20 -18.68
CA ALA A 228 -2.90 5.19 -18.52
C ALA A 228 -3.49 3.83 -18.90
N GLU A 229 -3.00 3.23 -19.99
CA GLU A 229 -3.34 1.86 -20.39
C GLU A 229 -3.03 0.87 -19.26
N LYS A 230 -1.79 0.89 -18.73
CA LYS A 230 -1.38 -0.02 -17.63
C LYS A 230 -2.14 0.21 -16.33
N LYS A 231 -2.44 1.46 -15.99
CA LYS A 231 -3.32 1.78 -14.86
C LYS A 231 -4.71 1.14 -15.03
N ASN A 232 -5.30 1.28 -16.21
CA ASN A 232 -6.65 0.75 -16.49
C ASN A 232 -6.67 -0.79 -16.52
N GLU A 233 -5.65 -1.43 -17.11
CA GLU A 233 -5.47 -2.89 -17.05
C GLU A 233 -5.45 -3.39 -15.61
N ALA A 234 -4.63 -2.77 -14.75
CA ALA A 234 -4.49 -3.15 -13.34
C ALA A 234 -5.80 -2.93 -12.55
N LEU A 235 -6.52 -1.83 -12.82
CA LEU A 235 -7.82 -1.55 -12.19
C LEU A 235 -8.90 -2.56 -12.62
N ASN A 236 -8.93 -2.94 -13.90
CA ASN A 236 -9.86 -3.96 -14.42
C ASN A 236 -9.55 -5.34 -13.84
N ALA A 237 -8.27 -5.70 -13.68
CA ALA A 237 -7.87 -6.94 -13.02
C ALA A 237 -8.32 -6.98 -11.55
N ALA A 238 -8.25 -5.86 -10.83
CA ALA A 238 -8.78 -5.74 -9.47
C ALA A 238 -10.31 -5.91 -9.42
N LYS A 239 -11.04 -5.25 -10.33
CA LYS A 239 -12.50 -5.40 -10.47
C LYS A 239 -12.90 -6.87 -10.64
N ASN A 240 -12.28 -7.56 -11.59
CA ASN A 240 -12.59 -8.95 -11.89
C ASN A 240 -12.30 -9.85 -10.69
N SER A 241 -11.17 -9.62 -10.01
CA SER A 241 -10.80 -10.39 -8.81
C SER A 241 -11.82 -10.21 -7.68
N ILE A 242 -12.31 -8.99 -7.45
CA ILE A 242 -13.35 -8.72 -6.45
C ILE A 242 -14.67 -9.40 -6.85
N GLN A 243 -15.07 -9.30 -8.12
CA GLN A 243 -16.30 -9.93 -8.61
C GLN A 243 -16.26 -11.46 -8.48
N GLU A 244 -15.15 -12.11 -8.82
CA GLU A 244 -14.97 -13.56 -8.67
C GLU A 244 -15.13 -14.03 -7.23
N ILE A 245 -14.63 -13.26 -6.25
CA ILE A 245 -14.68 -13.62 -4.83
C ILE A 245 -16.12 -13.71 -4.31
N PHE A 246 -16.99 -12.85 -4.81
CA PHE A 246 -18.36 -12.74 -4.32
C PHE A 246 -19.40 -13.40 -5.25
N ALA A 247 -19.01 -13.84 -6.45
CA ALA A 247 -19.91 -14.46 -7.42
C ALA A 247 -20.58 -15.75 -6.90
N GLU A 248 -19.86 -16.55 -6.12
CA GLU A 248 -20.36 -17.82 -5.59
C GLU A 248 -21.13 -17.69 -4.26
N TYR A 249 -21.18 -16.48 -3.68
CA TYR A 249 -21.67 -16.29 -2.32
C TYR A 249 -23.02 -15.54 -2.29
N ASN A 250 -24.12 -16.31 -2.35
CA ASN A 250 -25.48 -15.82 -2.11
C ASN A 250 -26.27 -16.78 -1.19
N PRO A 251 -26.08 -16.69 0.14
CA PRO A 251 -26.77 -17.55 1.10
C PRO A 251 -28.29 -17.30 1.15
N GLN A 252 -28.78 -16.16 0.66
CA GLN A 252 -30.21 -15.84 0.61
C GLN A 252 -30.97 -16.79 -0.34
N ASN A 253 -30.34 -17.19 -1.45
CA ASN A 253 -30.95 -18.14 -2.38
C ASN A 253 -31.17 -19.50 -1.73
N ILE A 254 -30.23 -19.96 -0.90
CA ILE A 254 -30.32 -21.24 -0.18
C ILE A 254 -31.46 -21.19 0.85
N ILE A 255 -31.64 -20.07 1.56
CA ILE A 255 -32.74 -19.88 2.52
C ILE A 255 -34.09 -19.89 1.81
N ASN A 256 -34.23 -19.15 0.69
CA ASN A 256 -35.48 -19.07 -0.06
C ASN A 256 -35.90 -20.42 -0.66
N GLU A 257 -34.95 -21.22 -1.15
CA GLU A 257 -35.21 -22.56 -1.68
C GLU A 257 -35.62 -23.57 -0.59
N LEU A 258 -35.19 -23.35 0.67
CA LEU A 258 -35.56 -24.20 1.79
C LEU A 258 -37.01 -24.04 2.21
N GLU A 259 -37.54 -22.82 2.21
CA GLU A 259 -38.92 -22.55 2.61
C GLU A 259 -39.94 -23.28 1.73
N GLY A 260 -39.66 -23.45 0.44
CA GLY A 260 -40.55 -24.13 -0.50
C GLY A 260 -40.59 -25.66 -0.38
N ASN A 261 -39.64 -26.26 0.32
CA ASN A 261 -39.46 -27.72 0.38
C ASN A 261 -39.85 -28.36 1.74
N LEU A 262 -40.40 -27.57 2.68
CA LEU A 262 -40.85 -28.06 3.99
C LEU A 262 -42.16 -28.83 3.86
N LYS A 263 -42.22 -30.05 4.41
CA LYS A 263 -43.39 -30.95 4.30
C LYS A 263 -44.29 -30.92 5.52
N SER A 264 -43.75 -30.62 6.70
CA SER A 264 -44.49 -30.64 7.95
C SER A 264 -45.69 -29.68 7.99
N PRO A 265 -45.70 -28.50 7.32
CA PRO A 265 -46.88 -27.65 7.30
C PRO A 265 -48.08 -28.29 6.61
N GLU A 266 -47.85 -28.98 5.48
CA GLU A 266 -48.93 -29.63 4.73
C GLU A 266 -49.43 -30.87 5.48
N THR A 267 -48.52 -31.67 6.04
CA THR A 267 -48.87 -32.81 6.90
C THR A 267 -49.65 -32.38 8.13
N ALA A 268 -49.24 -31.32 8.82
CA ALA A 268 -49.96 -30.83 10.00
C ALA A 268 -51.37 -30.34 9.66
N LYS A 269 -51.57 -29.69 8.51
CA LYS A 269 -52.91 -29.28 8.04
C LYS A 269 -53.82 -30.48 7.79
N GLN A 270 -53.30 -31.54 7.15
CA GLN A 270 -54.05 -32.78 6.91
C GLN A 270 -54.41 -33.46 8.24
N VAL A 271 -53.43 -33.62 9.13
CA VAL A 271 -53.61 -34.24 10.44
C VAL A 271 -54.58 -33.45 11.32
N GLN A 272 -54.53 -32.12 11.29
CA GLN A 272 -55.46 -31.27 12.04
C GLN A 272 -56.91 -31.54 11.60
N ALA A 273 -57.17 -31.61 10.29
CA ALA A 273 -58.51 -31.88 9.77
C ALA A 273 -59.02 -33.28 10.20
N GLU A 274 -58.16 -34.29 10.18
CA GLU A 274 -58.51 -35.64 10.65
C GLU A 274 -58.76 -35.69 12.16
N ALA A 275 -57.91 -35.01 12.96
CA ALA A 275 -58.08 -34.91 14.40
C ALA A 275 -59.38 -34.16 14.76
N GLU A 276 -59.70 -33.07 14.06
CA GLU A 276 -60.96 -32.32 14.21
C GLU A 276 -62.19 -33.18 13.89
N ALA A 277 -62.12 -34.04 12.87
CA ALA A 277 -63.19 -34.97 12.54
C ALA A 277 -63.43 -36.00 13.67
N LEU A 278 -62.34 -36.54 14.25
CA LEU A 278 -62.42 -37.47 15.37
C LEU A 278 -62.92 -36.80 16.65
N VAL A 279 -62.43 -35.61 16.98
CA VAL A 279 -62.96 -34.80 18.09
C VAL A 279 -64.47 -34.55 17.89
N SER A 280 -64.88 -34.14 16.70
CA SER A 280 -66.29 -33.86 16.38
C SER A 280 -67.18 -35.10 16.50
N LYS A 281 -66.66 -36.29 16.17
CA LYS A 281 -67.37 -37.57 16.34
C LYS A 281 -67.66 -37.88 17.81
N TRP A 282 -66.73 -37.58 18.71
CA TRP A 282 -66.80 -38.01 20.11
C TRP A 282 -67.18 -36.92 21.11
N LYS A 283 -67.16 -35.64 20.74
CA LYS A 283 -67.32 -34.49 21.66
C LYS A 283 -68.51 -34.56 22.61
N ASN A 284 -69.65 -35.09 22.17
CA ASN A 284 -70.89 -35.14 22.96
C ASN A 284 -71.05 -36.44 23.76
N LYS A 285 -70.23 -37.47 23.46
CA LYS A 285 -70.39 -38.80 24.07
C LYS A 285 -70.08 -38.85 25.58
N PRO A 286 -69.07 -38.14 26.12
CA PRO A 286 -68.87 -38.09 27.56
C PRO A 286 -70.09 -37.57 28.33
N GLU A 287 -70.67 -36.46 27.89
CA GLU A 287 -71.84 -35.84 28.54
C GLU A 287 -73.09 -36.71 28.40
N GLU A 288 -73.31 -37.32 27.22
CA GLU A 288 -74.41 -38.26 26.99
C GLU A 288 -74.35 -39.46 27.94
N LEU A 289 -73.17 -40.09 28.07
CA LEU A 289 -72.97 -41.22 28.98
C LEU A 289 -73.08 -40.80 30.45
N GLU A 290 -72.54 -39.63 30.81
CA GLU A 290 -72.68 -39.08 32.17
C GLU A 290 -74.15 -38.89 32.54
N SER A 291 -74.97 -38.33 31.65
CA SER A 291 -76.41 -38.17 31.86
C SER A 291 -77.08 -39.53 32.05
N GLN A 292 -76.81 -40.51 31.19
CA GLN A 292 -77.41 -41.85 31.29
C GLN A 292 -77.05 -42.56 32.61
N VAL A 293 -75.79 -42.44 33.04
CA VAL A 293 -75.33 -43.00 34.33
C VAL A 293 -76.01 -42.29 35.50
N LYS A 294 -76.14 -40.96 35.44
CA LYS A 294 -76.81 -40.15 36.47
C LYS A 294 -78.30 -40.44 36.56
N ASP A 295 -78.98 -40.59 35.43
CA ASP A 295 -80.42 -40.91 35.40
C ASP A 295 -80.68 -42.29 36.01
N LEU A 296 -79.81 -43.27 35.69
CA LEU A 296 -79.88 -44.59 36.31
C LEU A 296 -79.63 -44.51 37.82
N ASP A 297 -78.57 -43.82 38.26
CA ASP A 297 -78.26 -43.59 39.68
C ASP A 297 -79.46 -42.97 40.41
N GLN A 298 -80.06 -41.91 39.87
CA GLN A 298 -81.24 -41.26 40.44
C GLN A 298 -82.44 -42.20 40.53
N SER A 299 -82.69 -43.02 39.52
CA SER A 299 -83.83 -43.94 39.48
C SER A 299 -83.78 -45.02 40.57
N VAL A 300 -82.59 -45.30 41.13
CA VAL A 300 -82.36 -46.35 42.12
C VAL A 300 -82.07 -45.82 43.53
N ARG A 301 -81.81 -44.52 43.68
CA ARG A 301 -81.47 -43.90 44.98
C ARG A 301 -82.50 -44.19 46.07
N SER A 302 -83.78 -44.08 45.74
CA SER A 302 -84.86 -44.38 46.71
C SER A 302 -84.74 -45.80 47.27
N VAL A 303 -84.30 -46.78 46.46
CA VAL A 303 -84.11 -48.16 46.90
C VAL A 303 -82.77 -48.36 47.61
N LEU A 304 -81.70 -47.72 47.13
CA LEU A 304 -80.37 -47.82 47.71
C LEU A 304 -80.29 -47.18 49.12
N ASP A 305 -80.89 -46.00 49.28
CA ASP A 305 -80.84 -45.19 50.51
C ASP A 305 -81.86 -45.66 51.57
N THR A 306 -82.86 -46.46 51.17
CA THR A 306 -83.83 -47.01 52.12
C THR A 306 -83.19 -48.06 53.04
N ASN A 307 -83.43 -47.91 54.35
CA ASN A 307 -83.05 -48.90 55.35
C ASN A 307 -84.13 -49.98 55.47
N TRP A 308 -83.96 -51.06 54.71
CA TRP A 308 -84.95 -52.14 54.61
C TRP A 308 -85.03 -53.05 55.84
N GLY A 309 -84.03 -53.00 56.74
CA GLY A 309 -84.01 -53.80 57.97
C GLY A 309 -85.22 -53.59 58.89
N ASN A 310 -85.96 -52.47 58.73
CA ASN A 310 -87.12 -52.10 59.53
C ASN A 310 -88.47 -52.26 58.79
N ILE A 311 -88.49 -52.81 57.57
CA ILE A 311 -89.70 -52.92 56.75
C ILE A 311 -90.22 -54.37 56.76
N ASP A 312 -91.39 -54.57 57.35
CA ASP A 312 -92.05 -55.88 57.47
C ASP A 312 -93.02 -56.21 56.32
N ASP A 313 -93.24 -55.26 55.41
CA ASP A 313 -94.21 -55.39 54.31
C ASP A 313 -93.62 -56.19 53.14
N VAL A 314 -94.07 -57.45 53.02
CA VAL A 314 -93.67 -58.40 51.97
C VAL A 314 -93.97 -57.88 50.57
N ALA A 315 -95.05 -57.12 50.36
CA ALA A 315 -95.40 -56.57 49.05
C ALA A 315 -94.44 -55.44 48.66
N LYS A 316 -94.06 -54.58 49.61
CA LYS A 316 -93.03 -53.55 49.40
C LYS A 316 -91.64 -54.13 49.13
N LEU A 317 -91.25 -55.21 49.82
CA LEU A 317 -89.99 -55.91 49.55
C LEU A 317 -89.95 -56.54 48.15
N LYS A 318 -91.05 -57.17 47.71
CA LYS A 318 -91.16 -57.71 46.34
C LYS A 318 -91.04 -56.63 45.27
N LEU A 319 -91.76 -55.51 45.42
CA LEU A 319 -91.66 -54.36 44.51
C LEU A 319 -90.25 -53.75 44.49
N ALA A 320 -89.56 -53.68 45.63
CA ALA A 320 -88.17 -53.20 45.70
C ALA A 320 -87.19 -54.13 44.97
N ILE A 321 -87.36 -55.46 45.10
CA ILE A 321 -86.56 -56.46 44.37
C ILE A 321 -86.82 -56.37 42.87
N GLU A 322 -88.07 -56.15 42.44
CA GLU A 322 -88.44 -55.97 41.04
C GLU A 322 -87.84 -54.69 40.45
N ASN A 323 -87.89 -53.58 41.19
CA ASN A 323 -87.27 -52.31 40.81
C ASN A 323 -85.74 -52.42 40.70
N VAL A 324 -85.07 -53.06 41.68
CA VAL A 324 -83.62 -53.28 41.63
C VAL A 324 -83.24 -54.26 40.53
N THR A 325 -84.03 -55.29 40.26
CA THR A 325 -83.77 -56.23 39.17
C THR A 325 -83.89 -55.54 37.82
N SER A 326 -84.94 -54.73 37.62
CA SER A 326 -85.11 -53.90 36.42
C SER A 326 -83.95 -52.90 36.25
N ALA A 327 -83.48 -52.32 37.35
CA ALA A 327 -82.33 -51.43 37.34
C ALA A 327 -81.02 -52.15 37.00
N ILE A 328 -80.80 -53.37 37.49
CA ILE A 328 -79.65 -54.20 37.12
C ILE A 328 -79.67 -54.53 35.62
N GLU A 329 -80.83 -54.81 35.04
CA GLU A 329 -80.95 -55.03 33.59
C GLU A 329 -80.62 -53.78 32.78
N LYS A 330 -81.17 -52.61 33.17
CA LYS A 330 -80.81 -51.31 32.58
C LYS A 330 -79.32 -51.01 32.74
N SER A 331 -78.76 -51.31 33.91
CA SER A 331 -77.35 -51.14 34.24
C SER A 331 -76.46 -52.02 33.38
N LYS A 332 -76.82 -53.29 33.15
CA LYS A 332 -76.12 -54.20 32.22
C LYS A 332 -76.15 -53.68 30.78
N SER A 333 -77.30 -53.20 30.33
CA SER A 333 -77.43 -52.60 28.99
C SER A 333 -76.54 -51.37 28.83
N LEU A 334 -76.58 -50.45 29.81
CA LEU A 334 -75.77 -49.24 29.80
C LEU A 334 -74.27 -49.55 29.98
N THR A 335 -73.90 -50.56 30.77
CA THR A 335 -72.51 -51.06 30.88
C THR A 335 -72.01 -51.56 29.54
N LYS A 336 -72.83 -52.32 28.80
CA LYS A 336 -72.49 -52.81 27.45
C LYS A 336 -72.32 -51.64 26.47
N ASN A 337 -73.16 -50.61 26.55
CA ASN A 337 -73.03 -49.39 25.73
C ASN A 337 -71.72 -48.65 26.05
N ILE A 338 -71.43 -48.42 27.34
CA ILE A 338 -70.19 -47.77 27.79
C ILE A 338 -68.96 -48.56 27.33
N GLN A 339 -68.95 -49.89 27.48
CA GLN A 339 -67.84 -50.74 27.02
C GLN A 339 -67.66 -50.71 25.49
N SER A 340 -68.75 -50.74 24.72
CA SER A 340 -68.68 -50.60 23.26
C SER A 340 -68.09 -49.25 22.88
N THR A 341 -68.60 -48.17 23.48
CA THR A 341 -68.11 -46.80 23.26
C THR A 341 -66.63 -46.66 23.65
N ALA A 342 -66.22 -47.24 24.79
CA ALA A 342 -64.84 -47.24 25.26
C ALA A 342 -63.90 -48.00 24.30
N ASN A 343 -64.34 -49.13 23.73
CA ASN A 343 -63.56 -49.88 22.75
C ASN A 343 -63.43 -49.11 21.42
N ASP A 344 -64.50 -48.47 20.97
CA ASP A 344 -64.53 -47.69 19.73
C ASP A 344 -63.66 -46.44 19.85
N VAL A 345 -63.77 -45.68 20.95
CA VAL A 345 -62.93 -44.50 21.18
C VAL A 345 -61.46 -44.89 21.35
N LYS A 346 -61.15 -46.04 21.96
CA LYS A 346 -59.78 -46.58 22.06
C LYS A 346 -59.19 -46.94 20.70
N SER A 347 -60.02 -47.43 19.76
CA SER A 347 -59.60 -47.67 18.38
C SER A 347 -59.23 -46.36 17.67
N ASP A 348 -60.04 -45.32 17.83
CA ASP A 348 -59.75 -43.99 17.27
C ASP A 348 -58.59 -43.29 18.01
N SER A 349 -58.37 -43.58 19.30
CA SER A 349 -57.20 -43.12 20.07
C SER A 349 -55.89 -43.66 19.47
N LYS A 350 -55.87 -44.89 18.96
CA LYS A 350 -54.72 -45.41 18.19
C LYS A 350 -54.47 -44.60 16.91
N LYS A 351 -55.52 -44.15 16.22
CA LYS A 351 -55.38 -43.29 15.04
C LYS A 351 -54.83 -41.93 15.41
N ILE A 352 -55.33 -41.31 16.48
CA ILE A 352 -54.80 -40.04 17.01
C ILE A 352 -53.32 -40.16 17.40
N ASN A 353 -52.91 -41.27 18.01
CA ASN A 353 -51.50 -41.51 18.33
C ASN A 353 -50.63 -41.67 17.07
N ALA A 354 -51.13 -42.36 16.04
CA ALA A 354 -50.44 -42.46 14.76
C ALA A 354 -50.31 -41.10 14.06
N LEU A 355 -51.37 -40.30 14.05
CA LEU A 355 -51.40 -38.93 13.54
C LEU A 355 -50.40 -38.02 14.30
N SER A 356 -50.34 -38.15 15.63
CA SER A 356 -49.34 -37.46 16.46
C SER A 356 -47.90 -37.83 16.07
N SER A 357 -47.65 -39.12 15.81
CA SER A 357 -46.34 -39.60 15.35
C SER A 357 -46.00 -39.04 13.98
N GLN A 358 -46.94 -39.04 13.03
CA GLN A 358 -46.71 -38.50 11.67
C GLN A 358 -46.28 -37.04 11.69
N VAL A 359 -46.91 -36.20 12.52
CA VAL A 359 -46.52 -34.79 12.65
C VAL A 359 -45.14 -34.65 13.30
N LYS A 360 -44.84 -35.43 14.34
CA LYS A 360 -43.50 -35.45 14.97
C LYS A 360 -42.41 -35.87 13.98
N ASP A 361 -42.67 -36.90 13.19
CA ASP A 361 -41.73 -37.42 12.19
C ASP A 361 -41.52 -36.42 11.05
N ALA A 362 -42.59 -35.74 10.60
CA ALA A 362 -42.49 -34.68 9.59
C ALA A 362 -41.67 -33.48 10.10
N ILE A 363 -41.90 -33.04 11.35
CA ILE A 363 -41.12 -31.97 11.99
C ILE A 363 -39.65 -32.38 12.16
N ALA A 364 -39.38 -33.63 12.56
CA ALA A 364 -38.02 -34.14 12.70
C ALA A 364 -37.30 -34.20 11.34
N SER A 365 -37.99 -34.64 10.29
CA SER A 365 -37.48 -34.68 8.92
C SER A 365 -37.17 -33.28 8.39
N ASP A 366 -38.06 -32.32 8.57
CA ASP A 366 -37.85 -30.93 8.13
C ASP A 366 -36.69 -30.28 8.90
N ASN A 367 -36.60 -30.48 10.23
CA ASN A 367 -35.45 -30.02 11.01
C ASN A 367 -34.13 -30.66 10.56
N ALA A 368 -34.13 -31.94 10.19
CA ALA A 368 -32.95 -32.62 9.65
C ALA A 368 -32.57 -32.05 8.27
N LEU A 369 -33.55 -31.77 7.40
CA LEU A 369 -33.34 -31.14 6.10
C LEU A 369 -32.76 -29.74 6.26
N VAL A 370 -33.35 -28.90 7.13
CA VAL A 370 -32.88 -27.55 7.43
C VAL A 370 -31.46 -27.58 7.96
N ASN A 371 -31.17 -28.43 8.95
CA ASN A 371 -29.80 -28.56 9.47
C ASN A 371 -28.82 -29.05 8.41
N LYS A 372 -29.20 -30.04 7.58
CA LYS A 372 -28.37 -30.54 6.48
C LYS A 372 -28.07 -29.45 5.45
N GLN A 373 -29.07 -28.66 5.05
CA GLN A 373 -28.90 -27.67 3.99
C GLN A 373 -28.18 -26.41 4.51
N LEU A 374 -28.50 -25.95 5.71
CA LEU A 374 -27.76 -24.85 6.35
C LEU A 374 -26.31 -25.25 6.70
N SER A 375 -26.03 -26.52 7.00
CA SER A 375 -24.65 -26.99 7.19
C SER A 375 -23.78 -26.95 5.92
N LYS A 376 -24.40 -26.86 4.73
CA LYS A 376 -23.67 -26.64 3.46
C LYS A 376 -23.19 -25.19 3.32
N ILE A 377 -23.80 -24.25 4.04
CA ILE A 377 -23.35 -22.86 4.13
C ILE A 377 -22.13 -22.84 5.08
N THR A 378 -21.01 -23.33 4.57
CA THR A 378 -19.73 -23.42 5.31
C THR A 378 -18.96 -22.10 5.26
N SER A 379 -17.87 -22.04 6.03
CA SER A 379 -16.90 -20.93 6.07
C SER A 379 -16.52 -20.43 4.67
N PHE A 380 -16.31 -19.12 4.56
CA PHE A 380 -15.97 -18.45 3.31
C PHE A 380 -14.65 -18.98 2.73
N LYS A 381 -14.72 -19.63 1.56
CA LYS A 381 -13.54 -20.22 0.92
C LYS A 381 -12.90 -19.25 -0.05
N ILE A 382 -11.68 -18.83 0.29
CA ILE A 382 -10.82 -18.06 -0.60
C ILE A 382 -9.37 -18.54 -0.43
N SER A 383 -8.66 -18.71 -1.55
CA SER A 383 -7.27 -19.13 -1.54
C SER A 383 -6.35 -17.97 -1.10
N ASP A 384 -5.35 -18.28 -0.28
CA ASP A 384 -4.46 -17.26 0.33
C ASP A 384 -3.49 -16.61 -0.68
N GLY A 385 -3.45 -17.09 -1.94
CA GLY A 385 -2.53 -16.62 -2.98
C GLY A 385 -3.14 -15.72 -4.05
N LYS A 386 -4.44 -15.37 -3.97
CA LYS A 386 -5.05 -14.44 -4.95
C LYS A 386 -4.55 -13.01 -4.71
N LYS A 387 -4.08 -12.33 -5.76
CA LYS A 387 -3.83 -10.88 -5.76
C LYS A 387 -5.14 -10.13 -6.00
N ILE A 388 -5.80 -9.71 -4.93
CA ILE A 388 -7.13 -9.08 -4.97
C ILE A 388 -6.96 -7.55 -5.02
N LEU A 389 -6.15 -7.04 -4.10
CA LEU A 389 -5.91 -5.62 -3.88
C LEU A 389 -4.54 -5.19 -4.43
N GLY A 390 -3.57 -6.11 -4.57
CA GLY A 390 -2.25 -5.82 -5.13
C GLY A 390 -2.30 -5.11 -6.49
N ASN A 391 -3.22 -5.51 -7.38
CA ASN A 391 -3.39 -4.86 -8.68
C ASN A 391 -3.89 -3.40 -8.55
N THR A 392 -4.65 -3.09 -7.49
CA THR A 392 -5.08 -1.71 -7.23
C THR A 392 -3.88 -0.87 -6.80
N LEU A 393 -2.97 -1.42 -5.98
CA LEU A 393 -1.72 -0.75 -5.63
C LEU A 393 -0.84 -0.52 -6.86
N ASP A 394 -0.69 -1.52 -7.74
CA ASP A 394 0.05 -1.35 -9.00
C ASP A 394 -0.52 -0.17 -9.82
N SER A 395 -1.85 -0.05 -9.92
CA SER A 395 -2.51 1.06 -10.65
C SER A 395 -2.17 2.44 -10.09
N VAL A 396 -2.07 2.55 -8.75
CA VAL A 396 -1.72 3.78 -8.05
C VAL A 396 -0.28 4.17 -8.36
N PHE A 397 0.66 3.22 -8.31
CA PHE A 397 2.06 3.48 -8.60
C PHE A 397 2.31 3.75 -10.09
N TYR A 398 1.58 3.14 -11.02
CA TYR A 398 1.60 3.52 -12.44
C TYR A 398 1.13 4.97 -12.64
N SER A 399 0.09 5.39 -11.91
CA SER A 399 -0.38 6.78 -11.95
C SER A 399 0.69 7.75 -11.43
N MET A 400 1.33 7.45 -10.29
CA MET A 400 2.38 8.29 -9.74
C MET A 400 3.61 8.35 -10.66
N ALA A 401 4.04 7.21 -11.21
CA ALA A 401 5.22 7.16 -12.05
C ALA A 401 5.08 7.95 -13.35
N GLY A 402 3.87 7.98 -13.94
CA GLY A 402 3.60 8.77 -15.15
C GLY A 402 3.95 10.25 -15.00
N ASP A 403 3.69 10.84 -13.83
CA ASP A 403 3.94 12.27 -13.56
C ASP A 403 5.44 12.60 -13.44
N TYR A 404 6.25 11.66 -12.95
CA TYR A 404 7.68 11.89 -12.67
C TYR A 404 8.62 11.31 -13.73
N TYR A 405 8.15 10.37 -14.55
CA TYR A 405 8.94 9.71 -15.59
C TYR A 405 9.69 10.68 -16.54
N PRO A 406 9.10 11.81 -17.01
CA PRO A 406 9.82 12.75 -17.89
C PRO A 406 11.08 13.36 -17.25
N TYR A 407 11.03 13.67 -15.94
CA TYR A 407 12.17 14.24 -15.21
C TYR A 407 13.27 13.21 -15.00
N ILE A 408 12.89 11.98 -14.63
CA ILE A 408 13.84 10.87 -14.46
C ILE A 408 14.53 10.57 -15.79
N LYS A 409 13.77 10.51 -16.89
CA LYS A 409 14.32 10.31 -18.23
C LYS A 409 15.29 11.43 -18.62
N GLN A 410 14.92 12.69 -18.40
CA GLN A 410 15.80 13.82 -18.70
C GLN A 410 17.10 13.76 -17.91
N ALA A 411 17.05 13.44 -16.61
CA ALA A 411 18.24 13.28 -15.78
C ALA A 411 19.13 12.12 -16.26
N ALA A 412 18.52 11.00 -16.63
CA ALA A 412 19.21 9.85 -17.22
C ALA A 412 19.91 10.21 -18.54
N ASP A 413 19.22 10.89 -19.44
CA ASP A 413 19.80 11.35 -20.72
C ASP A 413 21.01 12.26 -20.50
N TYR A 414 20.98 13.13 -19.48
CA TYR A 414 22.13 13.96 -19.11
C TYR A 414 23.30 13.15 -18.56
N ALA A 415 23.05 12.16 -17.72
CA ALA A 415 24.10 11.28 -17.17
C ALA A 415 24.81 10.49 -18.29
N LEU A 416 24.05 9.96 -19.25
CA LEU A 416 24.61 9.27 -20.42
C LEU A 416 25.44 10.21 -21.30
N GLN A 417 24.97 11.45 -21.54
CA GLN A 417 25.73 12.46 -22.27
C GLN A 417 27.04 12.86 -21.57
N ALA A 418 27.02 12.97 -20.24
CA ALA A 418 28.21 13.25 -19.44
C ALA A 418 29.25 12.12 -19.55
N LYS A 419 28.80 10.86 -19.51
CA LYS A 419 29.67 9.69 -19.73
C LYS A 419 30.26 9.65 -21.15
N ALA A 420 29.46 9.95 -22.17
CA ALA A 420 29.95 10.03 -23.55
C ALA A 420 30.96 11.17 -23.78
N SER A 421 30.95 12.19 -22.92
CA SER A 421 31.87 13.34 -23.00
C SER A 421 33.20 13.08 -22.28
N SER A 422 33.18 12.31 -21.18
CA SER A 422 34.40 11.89 -20.47
C SER A 422 35.24 10.92 -21.31
N SER A 423 34.61 9.99 -22.04
CA SER A 423 35.30 9.03 -22.92
C SER A 423 35.93 9.65 -24.19
N LYS A 424 35.47 10.82 -24.64
CA LYS A 424 35.99 11.51 -25.84
C LYS A 424 37.30 12.29 -25.62
N SER A 425 37.85 12.26 -24.41
CA SER A 425 39.07 13.00 -24.04
C SER A 425 40.33 12.48 -24.73
N GLU A 426 40.32 11.24 -25.22
CA GLU A 426 41.39 10.70 -26.06
C GLU A 426 41.09 10.93 -27.54
N LYS A 427 41.53 12.07 -28.08
CA LYS A 427 41.85 12.10 -29.52
C LYS A 427 42.94 11.06 -29.76
N PRO A 428 42.79 10.14 -30.74
CA PRO A 428 43.90 9.31 -31.16
C PRO A 428 45.05 10.25 -31.50
N LYS A 429 46.20 10.09 -30.82
CA LYS A 429 47.42 10.80 -31.15
C LYS A 429 47.67 10.52 -32.63
N LYS A 430 47.47 11.52 -33.50
CA LYS A 430 47.97 11.46 -34.89
C LYS A 430 49.41 10.97 -34.83
N GLU A 431 49.68 9.87 -35.52
CA GLU A 431 51.03 9.34 -35.68
C GLU A 431 51.96 10.50 -36.04
N LYS A 432 52.92 10.75 -35.15
CA LYS A 432 53.96 11.74 -35.40
C LYS A 432 54.76 11.22 -36.59
N LYS A 433 54.68 11.92 -37.72
CA LYS A 433 55.62 11.78 -38.85
C LYS A 433 57.04 11.58 -38.31
N GLU A 434 57.71 10.56 -38.86
CA GLU A 434 59.06 10.15 -38.51
C GLU A 434 59.98 11.37 -38.30
N LYS A 435 60.53 11.48 -37.09
CA LYS A 435 61.55 12.47 -36.79
C LYS A 435 62.86 12.02 -37.40
N LYS A 436 63.45 12.89 -38.22
CA LYS A 436 64.87 12.85 -38.62
C LYS A 436 65.76 12.43 -37.45
N GLN A 437 66.73 11.56 -37.75
CA GLN A 437 67.74 11.04 -36.82
C GLN A 437 68.21 12.12 -35.85
N THR A 438 67.97 11.86 -34.57
CA THR A 438 68.42 12.71 -33.48
C THR A 438 69.72 12.15 -32.94
N ILE A 439 70.72 13.02 -32.83
CA ILE A 439 71.99 12.75 -32.14
C ILE A 439 71.63 12.26 -30.72
N ALA A 440 72.24 11.15 -30.27
CA ALA A 440 72.00 10.59 -28.94
C ALA A 440 72.26 11.65 -27.87
N ARG A 441 71.19 12.11 -27.22
CA ARG A 441 71.28 12.97 -26.03
C ARG A 441 71.77 12.13 -24.85
N ALA A 442 72.58 12.73 -23.98
CA ALA A 442 72.95 12.14 -22.70
C ALA A 442 71.69 11.69 -21.93
N LYS A 443 71.81 10.59 -21.17
CA LYS A 443 70.72 10.04 -20.36
C LYS A 443 70.29 11.12 -19.37
N GLY A 444 69.10 11.68 -19.58
CA GLY A 444 68.53 12.71 -18.73
C GLY A 444 68.12 12.14 -17.36
N THR A 445 67.69 13.01 -16.47
CA THR A 445 67.07 12.62 -15.20
C THR A 445 65.56 12.56 -15.38
N ASP A 446 64.95 11.44 -15.01
CA ASP A 446 63.50 11.33 -14.92
C ASP A 446 63.02 12.16 -13.71
N VAL A 447 62.27 13.22 -14.00
CA VAL A 447 61.59 14.02 -12.97
C VAL A 447 60.15 13.53 -12.90
N TYR A 448 59.76 12.98 -11.76
CA TYR A 448 58.38 12.57 -11.52
C TYR A 448 57.60 13.77 -11.00
N TRP A 449 56.70 14.32 -11.83
CA TRP A 449 55.73 15.30 -11.37
C TRP A 449 54.56 14.59 -10.69
N LYS A 450 53.98 15.23 -9.67
CA LYS A 450 52.69 14.80 -9.11
C LYS A 450 51.67 14.71 -10.26
N GLN A 451 50.93 13.60 -10.30
CA GLN A 451 49.86 13.40 -11.27
C GLN A 451 48.87 14.57 -11.20
N ASP A 452 48.64 15.23 -12.33
CA ASP A 452 47.69 16.34 -12.42
C ASP A 452 46.27 15.82 -12.32
N ARG A 453 45.67 15.93 -11.13
CA ARG A 453 44.29 15.52 -10.84
C ARG A 453 43.26 16.63 -11.03
N ILE A 454 43.66 17.79 -11.56
CA ILE A 454 42.76 18.94 -11.73
C ILE A 454 42.30 19.01 -13.20
N PRO A 455 41.03 18.70 -13.48
CA PRO A 455 40.44 18.77 -14.81
C PRO A 455 40.19 20.22 -15.25
N LYS A 456 39.66 20.41 -16.46
CA LYS A 456 39.40 21.77 -16.99
C LYS A 456 38.29 22.48 -16.23
N PHE A 457 37.33 21.73 -15.72
CA PHE A 457 36.23 22.21 -14.88
C PHE A 457 36.11 21.31 -13.65
N LEU A 458 36.24 21.92 -12.49
CA LEU A 458 36.12 21.25 -11.19
C LEU A 458 35.43 22.20 -10.21
N ILE A 459 34.43 21.67 -9.52
CA ILE A 459 33.90 22.23 -8.28
C ILE A 459 34.21 21.21 -7.19
N GLU A 460 35.16 21.53 -6.32
CA GLU A 460 35.57 20.62 -5.26
C GLU A 460 34.49 20.49 -4.19
N LYS A 461 33.90 21.62 -3.80
CA LYS A 461 32.84 21.70 -2.79
C LYS A 461 31.82 22.75 -3.20
N ILE A 462 30.55 22.39 -3.08
CA ILE A 462 29.44 23.32 -3.17
C ILE A 462 28.48 23.06 -2.02
N SER A 463 27.94 24.11 -1.42
CA SER A 463 26.90 24.01 -0.40
C SER A 463 25.81 25.04 -0.63
N PHE A 464 24.57 24.61 -0.42
CA PHE A 464 23.35 25.39 -0.54
C PHE A 464 22.62 25.35 0.79
N SER A 465 22.16 26.50 1.27
CA SER A 465 21.28 26.60 2.43
C SER A 465 20.17 27.64 2.21
N GLY A 466 18.93 27.27 2.53
CA GLY A 466 17.75 28.14 2.44
C GLY A 466 16.44 27.37 2.26
N LEU A 467 15.30 27.96 2.67
CA LEU A 467 13.97 27.33 2.63
C LEU A 467 13.94 25.91 3.20
N ASN A 468 14.52 25.69 4.39
CA ASN A 468 14.62 24.38 5.04
C ASN A 468 15.40 23.32 4.26
N LEU A 469 16.06 23.69 3.15
CA LEU A 469 16.90 22.84 2.33
C LEU A 469 18.37 23.12 2.64
N ASP A 470 19.11 22.07 2.94
CA ASP A 470 20.56 22.04 3.00
C ASP A 470 21.06 21.03 1.98
N ALA A 471 21.87 21.46 1.01
CA ALA A 471 22.46 20.56 0.02
C ALA A 471 23.96 20.78 -0.09
N LYS A 472 24.71 19.73 -0.38
CA LYS A 472 26.15 19.72 -0.53
C LYS A 472 26.53 18.89 -1.74
N GLY A 473 27.55 19.31 -2.47
CA GLY A 473 28.13 18.57 -3.58
C GLY A 473 29.64 18.56 -3.49
N THR A 474 30.27 17.47 -3.90
CA THR A 474 31.73 17.36 -3.99
C THR A 474 32.16 16.78 -5.33
N ASP A 475 33.33 17.22 -5.79
CA ASP A 475 34.01 16.68 -6.98
C ASP A 475 33.15 16.72 -8.27
N ILE A 476 32.36 17.77 -8.47
CA ILE A 476 31.58 17.96 -9.70
C ILE A 476 32.55 18.36 -10.82
N THR A 477 32.73 17.49 -11.80
CA THR A 477 33.72 17.68 -12.85
C THR A 477 33.25 17.21 -14.22
N ASN A 478 33.89 17.75 -15.25
CA ASN A 478 33.75 17.28 -16.63
C ASN A 478 34.63 16.07 -16.97
N ASP A 479 35.52 15.62 -16.06
CA ASP A 479 36.48 14.52 -16.29
C ASP A 479 36.81 13.81 -14.96
N MET A 480 35.98 12.82 -14.61
CA MET A 480 36.10 12.05 -13.36
C MET A 480 37.25 11.05 -13.37
N ASP A 481 37.67 10.54 -14.54
CA ASP A 481 38.84 9.67 -14.66
C ASP A 481 40.11 10.43 -14.23
N LYS A 482 40.26 11.68 -14.68
CA LYS A 482 41.38 12.53 -14.28
C LYS A 482 41.33 12.91 -12.79
N ARG A 483 40.14 13.19 -12.26
CA ARG A 483 39.98 13.53 -10.83
C ARG A 483 40.23 12.30 -9.93
N GLY A 484 39.79 11.12 -10.37
CA GLY A 484 39.92 9.85 -9.65
C GLY A 484 38.81 9.56 -8.64
N SER A 485 37.83 10.47 -8.48
CA SER A 485 36.68 10.32 -7.58
C SER A 485 35.35 10.60 -8.30
N PRO A 486 34.24 9.99 -7.85
CA PRO A 486 32.90 10.30 -8.36
C PRO A 486 32.40 11.63 -7.80
N ALA A 487 31.38 12.20 -8.44
CA ALA A 487 30.66 13.33 -7.85
C ALA A 487 29.68 12.82 -6.79
N LEU A 488 29.67 13.47 -5.63
CA LEU A 488 28.74 13.16 -4.52
C LEU A 488 27.82 14.36 -4.32
N LEU A 489 26.53 14.11 -4.18
CA LEU A 489 25.50 15.13 -3.95
C LEU A 489 24.63 14.68 -2.79
N ASN A 490 24.58 15.44 -1.71
CA ASN A 490 23.81 15.12 -0.52
C ASN A 490 22.86 16.27 -0.24
N GLY A 491 21.60 15.98 0.07
CA GLY A 491 20.59 16.97 0.37
C GLY A 491 19.73 16.55 1.55
N SER A 492 19.32 17.51 2.37
CA SER A 492 18.32 17.33 3.41
C SER A 492 17.33 18.48 3.38
N TYR A 493 16.04 18.18 3.46
CA TYR A 493 14.97 19.15 3.58
C TYR A 493 14.19 18.87 4.86
N SER A 494 14.13 19.83 5.78
CA SER A 494 13.55 19.60 7.13
C SER A 494 12.53 20.66 7.53
N THR A 495 11.27 20.28 7.60
CA THR A 495 10.18 21.08 8.18
C THR A 495 9.97 20.71 9.66
N LYS A 496 9.03 21.39 10.34
CA LYS A 496 8.65 21.04 11.73
C LYS A 496 8.10 19.61 11.88
N LYS A 497 7.63 18.97 10.81
CA LYS A 497 6.93 17.66 10.86
C LYS A 497 7.56 16.56 10.00
N GLN A 498 8.48 16.91 9.10
CA GLN A 498 9.01 16.04 8.05
C GLN A 498 10.45 16.42 7.74
N THR A 499 11.28 15.42 7.48
CA THR A 499 12.69 15.44 7.19
C THR A 499 12.92 14.48 6.03
N HIS A 500 13.34 15.03 4.90
CA HIS A 500 13.75 14.27 3.74
C HIS A 500 15.26 14.34 3.61
N LYS A 501 15.90 13.25 3.21
CA LYS A 501 17.32 13.18 2.90
C LYS A 501 17.50 12.43 1.59
N ALA A 502 18.39 12.93 0.75
CA ALA A 502 18.77 12.30 -0.51
C ALA A 502 20.29 12.30 -0.63
N ASN A 503 20.86 11.18 -1.06
CA ASN A 503 22.28 11.08 -1.42
C ASN A 503 22.34 10.55 -2.84
N VAL A 504 23.12 11.19 -3.70
CA VAL A 504 23.28 10.82 -5.10
C VAL A 504 24.77 10.76 -5.42
N ILE A 505 25.19 9.67 -6.04
CA ILE A 505 26.54 9.41 -6.51
C ILE A 505 26.46 9.33 -8.03
N VAL A 506 27.27 10.12 -8.73
CA VAL A 506 27.45 10.03 -10.18
C VAL A 506 28.88 9.60 -10.44
N ASP A 507 29.06 8.44 -11.06
CA ASP A 507 30.37 7.84 -11.34
C ASP A 507 30.51 7.57 -12.83
N THR A 508 31.10 8.53 -13.56
CA THR A 508 31.35 8.40 -15.01
C THR A 508 32.74 7.85 -15.32
N ARG A 509 33.48 7.35 -14.33
CA ARG A 509 34.83 6.81 -14.54
C ARG A 509 34.78 5.57 -15.43
N THR A 510 35.73 5.44 -16.34
CA THR A 510 35.76 4.37 -17.34
C THR A 510 36.08 2.99 -16.77
N GLU A 511 36.86 2.92 -15.69
CA GLU A 511 37.28 1.65 -15.06
C GLU A 511 36.45 1.28 -13.80
N THR A 512 35.39 2.03 -13.49
CA THR A 512 34.55 1.75 -12.29
C THR A 512 33.62 0.55 -12.51
N LYS A 513 33.35 -0.20 -11.44
CA LYS A 513 32.29 -1.23 -11.39
C LYS A 513 30.99 -0.72 -10.76
N ASN A 514 30.99 0.52 -10.28
CA ASN A 514 29.81 1.13 -9.68
C ASN A 514 28.77 1.45 -10.76
N PRO A 515 27.47 1.48 -10.41
CA PRO A 515 26.45 2.04 -11.30
C PRO A 515 26.78 3.49 -11.67
N LEU A 516 26.42 3.89 -12.89
CA LEU A 516 26.60 5.26 -13.41
C LEU A 516 25.98 6.30 -12.47
N VAL A 517 24.79 6.01 -11.95
CA VAL A 517 24.15 6.79 -10.89
C VAL A 517 23.67 5.86 -9.79
N SER A 518 23.93 6.20 -8.54
CA SER A 518 23.32 5.57 -7.37
C SER A 518 22.67 6.64 -6.52
N ALA A 519 21.45 6.40 -6.04
CA ALA A 519 20.72 7.36 -5.23
C ALA A 519 20.05 6.65 -4.05
N ASP A 520 20.17 7.21 -2.87
CA ASP A 520 19.45 6.79 -1.67
C ASP A 520 18.57 7.95 -1.20
N TYR A 521 17.36 7.63 -0.76
CA TYR A 521 16.40 8.57 -0.21
C TYR A 521 15.81 8.01 1.09
N SER A 522 15.61 8.89 2.07
CA SER A 522 14.85 8.61 3.27
C SER A 522 13.97 9.80 3.62
N GLY A 523 12.70 9.58 3.92
CA GLY A 523 11.79 10.61 4.40
C GLY A 523 10.99 10.10 5.58
N ASP A 524 10.86 10.88 6.65
CA ASP A 524 9.94 10.55 7.75
C ASP A 524 8.54 11.13 7.51
N ASN A 525 7.53 10.49 8.09
CA ASN A 525 6.15 10.99 8.16
C ASN A 525 5.60 11.50 6.80
N PHE A 526 5.93 10.78 5.72
CA PHE A 526 5.52 11.09 4.37
C PHE A 526 4.03 10.81 4.20
N PRO A 527 3.20 11.82 3.85
CA PRO A 527 1.76 11.62 3.73
C PRO A 527 1.45 10.83 2.46
N ILE A 528 0.72 9.72 2.60
CA ILE A 528 0.22 8.92 1.49
C ILE A 528 -1.29 9.00 1.49
N LYS A 529 -1.83 9.59 0.43
CA LYS A 529 -3.26 9.65 0.18
C LYS A 529 -3.57 9.33 -1.27
N PHE A 530 -4.34 8.28 -1.50
CA PHE A 530 -4.89 7.96 -2.81
C PHE A 530 -6.31 7.42 -2.67
N SER A 531 -7.08 7.53 -3.75
CA SER A 531 -8.43 6.98 -3.83
C SER A 531 -8.63 6.39 -5.22
N THR A 532 -9.02 5.12 -5.25
CA THR A 532 -9.50 4.42 -6.44
C THR A 532 -10.88 3.85 -6.12
N PRO A 533 -11.67 3.39 -7.12
CA PRO A 533 -12.98 2.81 -6.87
C PRO A 533 -12.96 1.65 -5.87
N TYR A 534 -11.90 0.84 -5.88
CA TYR A 534 -11.80 -0.35 -5.03
C TYR A 534 -10.98 -0.13 -3.77
N LEU A 535 -9.95 0.74 -3.79
CA LEU A 535 -9.10 0.98 -2.65
C LEU A 535 -8.72 2.46 -2.55
N GLY A 536 -9.04 3.07 -1.43
CA GLY A 536 -8.49 4.34 -0.98
C GLY A 536 -7.71 4.14 0.31
N LEU A 537 -6.65 4.92 0.46
CA LEU A 537 -5.74 4.88 1.59
C LEU A 537 -5.44 6.30 2.02
N ASN A 538 -5.45 6.53 3.33
CA ASN A 538 -4.97 7.75 3.95
C ASN A 538 -4.14 7.39 5.19
N SER A 539 -2.85 7.72 5.16
CA SER A 539 -1.88 7.44 6.23
C SER A 539 -0.63 8.33 6.06
N SER A 540 0.32 8.24 6.99
CA SER A 540 1.68 8.72 6.82
C SER A 540 2.68 7.60 7.16
N THR A 541 3.86 7.66 6.55
CA THR A 541 4.86 6.58 6.68
C THR A 541 6.28 7.09 6.51
N ASP A 542 7.22 6.37 7.09
CA ASP A 542 8.63 6.54 6.78
C ASP A 542 8.95 5.80 5.47
N VAL A 543 9.53 6.52 4.52
CA VAL A 543 9.86 6.01 3.19
C VAL A 543 11.36 5.89 3.09
N THR A 544 11.83 4.72 2.64
CA THR A 544 13.21 4.56 2.18
C THR A 544 13.21 4.13 0.73
N ALA A 545 14.02 4.78 -0.11
CA ALA A 545 14.11 4.43 -1.51
C ALA A 545 15.57 4.36 -1.97
N LYS A 546 15.84 3.44 -2.89
CA LYS A 546 17.13 3.27 -3.54
C LYS A 546 16.95 3.23 -5.04
N GLY A 547 17.75 4.00 -5.75
CA GLY A 547 17.77 4.06 -7.20
C GLY A 547 19.16 3.77 -7.74
N THR A 548 19.24 3.01 -8.83
CA THR A 548 20.49 2.77 -9.55
C THR A 548 20.27 2.90 -11.04
N MET A 549 21.22 3.53 -11.74
CA MET A 549 21.28 3.60 -13.18
C MET A 549 22.53 2.87 -13.67
N GLY A 550 22.33 1.88 -14.55
CA GLY A 550 23.39 1.16 -15.23
C GLY A 550 24.01 1.95 -16.38
N ASP A 551 25.11 1.40 -16.90
CA ASP A 551 25.85 1.97 -18.03
C ASP A 551 25.10 1.94 -19.35
N ASP A 552 24.18 1.00 -19.48
CA ASP A 552 23.24 0.84 -20.58
C ASP A 552 22.02 1.78 -20.48
N GLY A 553 21.97 2.59 -19.42
CA GLY A 553 20.85 3.47 -19.12
C GLY A 553 19.64 2.77 -18.49
N SER A 554 19.77 1.50 -18.10
CA SER A 554 18.75 0.81 -17.30
C SER A 554 18.62 1.48 -15.93
N ILE A 555 17.40 1.67 -15.44
CA ILE A 555 17.11 2.29 -14.15
C ILE A 555 16.31 1.30 -13.32
N THR A 556 16.76 1.07 -12.08
CA THR A 556 15.99 0.34 -11.07
C THR A 556 15.73 1.25 -9.88
N LEU A 557 14.48 1.37 -9.46
CA LEU A 557 14.06 2.08 -8.26
C LEU A 557 13.35 1.11 -7.33
N LYS A 558 13.74 1.08 -6.06
CA LYS A 558 13.08 0.31 -5.01
C LYS A 558 12.68 1.24 -3.88
N ALA A 559 11.43 1.22 -3.45
CA ALA A 559 10.94 2.02 -2.34
C ALA A 559 10.17 1.15 -1.34
N LYS A 560 10.50 1.29 -0.06
CA LYS A 560 9.85 0.62 1.06
C LYS A 560 8.99 1.60 1.84
N PHE A 561 7.81 1.15 2.20
CA PHE A 561 6.80 1.88 2.95
C PHE A 561 6.32 1.00 4.10
N ASN A 562 6.41 1.49 5.34
CA ASN A 562 5.88 0.82 6.52
C ASN A 562 4.78 1.72 7.10
N LEU A 563 3.53 1.45 6.74
CA LEU A 563 2.41 2.33 7.05
C LEU A 563 1.74 1.88 8.35
N GLU A 564 1.44 2.84 9.22
CA GLU A 564 0.67 2.63 10.44
C GLU A 564 -0.57 3.53 10.47
N ASN A 565 -1.50 3.24 11.38
CA ASN A 565 -2.73 4.02 11.59
C ASN A 565 -3.52 4.27 10.29
N ILE A 566 -3.63 3.23 9.45
CA ILE A 566 -4.20 3.37 8.11
C ILE A 566 -5.72 3.53 8.18
N SER A 567 -6.23 4.48 7.40
CA SER A 567 -7.65 4.58 7.09
C SER A 567 -7.88 4.14 5.64
N PHE A 568 -8.43 2.94 5.48
CA PHE A 568 -8.89 2.44 4.19
C PHE A 568 -10.31 2.91 3.84
N SER A 569 -10.57 3.08 2.55
CA SER A 569 -11.89 3.37 1.99
C SER A 569 -12.10 2.65 0.66
N SER A 570 -13.33 2.57 0.18
CA SER A 570 -13.66 2.14 -1.18
C SER A 570 -15.00 2.75 -1.61
N GLU A 571 -15.27 2.79 -2.91
CA GLU A 571 -16.61 3.06 -3.41
C GLU A 571 -17.54 1.87 -3.13
N SER A 572 -18.85 2.14 -3.04
CA SER A 572 -19.86 1.10 -2.87
C SER A 572 -20.08 0.32 -4.17
N PHE A 573 -20.26 -0.99 -4.07
CA PHE A 573 -20.60 -1.85 -5.20
C PHE A 573 -21.70 -2.86 -4.83
N GLU A 574 -22.37 -3.39 -5.86
CA GLU A 574 -23.38 -4.45 -5.69
C GLU A 574 -22.74 -5.85 -5.81
N PRO A 575 -23.24 -6.84 -5.05
CA PRO A 575 -24.35 -6.73 -4.10
C PRO A 575 -23.94 -6.05 -2.78
N LYS A 576 -24.84 -5.27 -2.16
CA LYS A 576 -24.60 -4.54 -0.89
C LYS A 576 -23.98 -5.40 0.22
N PHE A 577 -24.39 -6.66 0.32
CA PHE A 577 -23.81 -7.62 1.28
C PHE A 577 -22.30 -7.83 1.08
N ALA A 578 -21.88 -8.06 -0.18
CA ALA A 578 -20.46 -8.24 -0.52
C ALA A 578 -19.65 -6.99 -0.21
N TYR A 579 -20.19 -5.81 -0.52
CA TYR A 579 -19.57 -4.54 -0.17
C TYR A 579 -19.42 -4.35 1.35
N ASN A 580 -20.41 -4.71 2.16
CA ASN A 580 -20.31 -4.60 3.62
C ASN A 580 -19.21 -5.50 4.19
N LEU A 581 -19.09 -6.74 3.70
CA LEU A 581 -17.98 -7.64 4.07
C LEU A 581 -16.63 -7.06 3.66
N TYR A 582 -16.53 -6.60 2.41
CA TYR A 582 -15.31 -6.00 1.85
C TYR A 582 -14.85 -4.78 2.67
N LYS A 583 -15.77 -3.83 2.92
CA LYS A 583 -15.52 -2.62 3.70
C LYS A 583 -15.07 -2.94 5.14
N THR A 584 -15.71 -3.92 5.77
CA THR A 584 -15.38 -4.33 7.15
C THR A 584 -14.04 -5.05 7.21
N ALA A 585 -13.72 -5.88 6.22
CA ALA A 585 -12.42 -6.52 6.11
C ALA A 585 -11.29 -5.50 5.95
N LEU A 586 -11.47 -4.49 5.09
CA LEU A 586 -10.51 -3.39 4.92
C LEU A 586 -10.32 -2.57 6.20
N SER A 587 -11.41 -2.22 6.92
CA SER A 587 -11.33 -1.36 8.11
C SER A 587 -10.60 -2.01 9.29
N ASN A 588 -10.49 -3.35 9.29
CA ASN A 588 -9.75 -4.13 10.27
C ASN A 588 -8.23 -4.15 10.04
N ILE A 589 -7.75 -3.67 8.88
CA ILE A 589 -6.32 -3.57 8.58
C ILE A 589 -5.83 -2.20 9.06
N LYS A 590 -4.86 -2.18 9.99
CA LYS A 590 -4.33 -0.94 10.60
C LYS A 590 -2.91 -0.59 10.16
N ASP A 591 -2.19 -1.59 9.66
CA ASP A 591 -0.80 -1.50 9.26
C ASP A 591 -0.58 -2.25 7.93
N LEU A 592 0.39 -1.79 7.14
CA LEU A 592 0.67 -2.29 5.80
C LEU A 592 2.15 -2.11 5.49
N ASP A 593 2.80 -3.19 5.11
CA ASP A 593 4.16 -3.15 4.57
C ASP A 593 4.11 -3.28 3.05
N MET A 594 4.80 -2.38 2.35
CA MET A 594 4.90 -2.39 0.90
C MET A 594 6.33 -2.18 0.42
N GLU A 595 6.73 -2.93 -0.60
CA GLU A 595 7.92 -2.65 -1.41
C GLU A 595 7.50 -2.45 -2.87
N ALA A 596 7.69 -1.25 -3.40
CA ALA A 596 7.49 -0.95 -4.81
C ALA A 596 8.82 -1.03 -5.55
N THR A 597 8.87 -1.81 -6.63
CA THR A 597 10.01 -1.89 -7.54
C THR A 597 9.60 -1.38 -8.92
N ALA A 598 10.30 -0.37 -9.43
CA ALA A 598 10.17 0.14 -10.79
C ALA A 598 11.45 -0.14 -11.58
N ILE A 599 11.31 -0.71 -12.78
CA ILE A 599 12.42 -1.02 -13.68
C ILE A 599 12.16 -0.35 -15.03
N PHE A 600 13.17 0.32 -15.55
CA PHE A 600 13.19 0.89 -16.88
C PHE A 600 14.40 0.39 -17.65
N ASN A 601 14.19 -0.35 -18.73
CA ASN A 601 15.26 -0.71 -19.67
C ASN A 601 15.11 0.18 -20.90
N GLY A 602 16.19 0.90 -21.28
CA GLY A 602 16.24 2.07 -22.17
C GLY A 602 15.46 2.08 -23.51
N GLU A 603 14.85 0.96 -23.90
CA GLU A 603 14.06 0.81 -25.13
C GLU A 603 12.71 0.08 -24.93
N LYS A 604 11.84 0.54 -24.01
CA LYS A 604 10.37 0.27 -23.95
C LYS A 604 9.82 -0.70 -22.88
N LYS A 605 10.63 -1.21 -21.95
CA LYS A 605 10.09 -2.01 -20.83
C LYS A 605 10.17 -1.21 -19.53
N PHE A 606 9.11 -0.43 -19.28
CA PHE A 606 8.84 0.09 -17.95
C PHE A 606 7.91 -0.90 -17.25
N SER A 607 8.27 -1.30 -16.04
CA SER A 607 7.42 -2.16 -15.22
C SER A 607 7.48 -1.68 -13.78
N ILE A 608 6.31 -1.63 -13.15
CA ILE A 608 6.17 -1.49 -11.72
C ILE A 608 5.57 -2.78 -11.17
N SER A 609 6.13 -3.23 -10.06
CA SER A 609 5.53 -4.27 -9.22
C SER A 609 5.51 -3.79 -7.79
N VAL A 610 4.35 -3.89 -7.14
CA VAL A 610 4.21 -3.70 -5.70
C VAL A 610 4.08 -5.05 -5.02
N ASP A 611 5.00 -5.33 -4.11
CA ASP A 611 4.88 -6.44 -3.15
C ASP A 611 4.32 -5.88 -1.85
N SER A 612 3.31 -6.54 -1.28
CA SER A 612 2.67 -6.07 -0.05
C SER A 612 2.01 -7.21 0.71
N ASP A 613 1.88 -7.05 2.03
CA ASP A 613 1.11 -7.98 2.86
C ASP A 613 -0.39 -7.68 2.90
N LEU A 614 -0.86 -6.70 2.10
CA LEU A 614 -2.26 -6.27 2.04
C LEU A 614 -3.20 -7.43 1.70
N ASP A 615 -2.90 -8.19 0.64
CA ASP A 615 -3.76 -9.29 0.20
C ASP A 615 -3.89 -10.37 1.28
N LYS A 616 -2.78 -10.73 1.92
CA LYS A 616 -2.75 -11.72 3.01
C LYS A 616 -3.57 -11.25 4.22
N LYS A 617 -3.40 -9.98 4.63
CA LYS A 617 -4.14 -9.38 5.74
C LYS A 617 -5.63 -9.25 5.40
N PHE A 618 -5.95 -8.81 4.19
CA PHE A 618 -7.31 -8.66 3.70
C PHE A 618 -8.02 -10.00 3.63
N ILE A 619 -7.42 -11.03 3.03
CA ILE A 619 -8.01 -12.37 2.96
C ILE A 619 -8.30 -12.91 4.36
N LYS A 620 -7.35 -12.78 5.29
CA LYS A 620 -7.55 -13.21 6.68
C LYS A 620 -8.70 -12.44 7.35
N ALA A 621 -8.76 -11.12 7.18
CA ALA A 621 -9.82 -10.28 7.73
C ALA A 621 -11.19 -10.57 7.07
N LEU A 622 -11.21 -10.84 5.78
CA LEU A 622 -12.40 -11.18 5.01
C LEU A 622 -12.95 -12.54 5.44
N LYS A 623 -12.11 -13.59 5.54
CA LYS A 623 -12.51 -14.91 6.07
C LYS A 623 -13.16 -14.76 7.44
N LYS A 624 -12.49 -14.07 8.37
CA LYS A 624 -13.01 -13.85 9.73
C LYS A 624 -14.36 -13.12 9.73
N THR A 625 -14.47 -12.04 8.96
CA THR A 625 -15.71 -11.25 8.88
C THR A 625 -16.84 -12.05 8.22
N ALA A 626 -16.54 -12.72 7.11
CA ALA A 626 -17.50 -13.53 6.38
C ALA A 626 -17.98 -14.72 7.20
N ASP A 627 -17.10 -15.43 7.92
CA ASP A 627 -17.47 -16.55 8.78
C ASP A 627 -18.39 -16.13 9.94
N ALA A 628 -18.14 -14.95 10.53
CA ALA A 628 -19.03 -14.38 11.55
C ALA A 628 -20.41 -14.03 10.98
N GLU A 629 -20.44 -13.40 9.81
CA GLU A 629 -21.70 -13.01 9.15
C GLU A 629 -22.49 -14.22 8.65
N ILE A 630 -21.80 -15.25 8.09
CA ILE A 630 -22.35 -16.56 7.75
C ILE A 630 -23.05 -17.17 8.97
N SER A 631 -22.34 -17.20 10.09
CA SER A 631 -22.84 -17.84 11.32
C SER A 631 -24.08 -17.13 11.86
N ASN A 632 -24.09 -15.79 11.81
CA ASN A 632 -25.24 -14.98 12.21
C ASN A 632 -26.44 -15.23 11.29
N LEU A 633 -26.24 -15.21 9.97
CA LEU A 633 -27.29 -15.45 8.98
C LEU A 633 -27.89 -16.87 9.12
N VAL A 634 -27.04 -17.88 9.29
CA VAL A 634 -27.48 -19.27 9.53
C VAL A 634 -28.27 -19.39 10.83
N SER A 635 -27.82 -18.72 11.90
CA SER A 635 -28.53 -18.71 13.18
C SER A 635 -29.91 -18.05 13.06
N GLU A 636 -30.01 -16.93 12.35
CA GLU A 636 -31.27 -16.21 12.19
C GLU A 636 -32.25 -16.99 11.31
N ALA A 637 -31.76 -17.57 10.21
CA ALA A 637 -32.56 -18.46 9.35
C ALA A 637 -33.11 -19.68 10.14
N LYS A 638 -32.30 -20.28 11.03
CA LYS A 638 -32.79 -21.37 11.91
C LYS A 638 -33.93 -20.91 12.81
N LYS A 639 -33.85 -19.70 13.38
CA LYS A 639 -34.90 -19.16 14.24
C LYS A 639 -36.18 -18.89 13.46
N GLU A 640 -36.09 -18.24 12.29
CA GLU A 640 -37.26 -17.95 11.45
C GLU A 640 -37.96 -19.24 10.99
N ILE A 641 -37.20 -20.23 10.52
CA ILE A 641 -37.77 -21.51 10.08
C ILE A 641 -38.41 -22.25 11.27
N ALA A 642 -37.75 -22.28 12.43
CA ALA A 642 -38.32 -22.90 13.63
C ALA A 642 -39.61 -22.21 14.11
N ALA A 643 -39.67 -20.87 14.05
CA ALA A 643 -40.86 -20.10 14.39
C ALA A 643 -42.02 -20.42 13.43
N LYS A 644 -41.78 -20.41 12.11
CA LYS A 644 -42.78 -20.81 11.09
C LYS A 644 -43.26 -22.24 11.27
N LEU A 645 -42.36 -23.18 11.58
CA LEU A 645 -42.71 -24.58 11.83
C LEU A 645 -43.62 -24.71 13.06
N ASN A 646 -43.31 -24.04 14.16
CA ASN A 646 -44.14 -24.04 15.36
C ASN A 646 -45.52 -23.42 15.11
N GLU A 647 -45.57 -22.27 14.43
CA GLU A 647 -46.83 -21.60 14.08
C GLU A 647 -47.75 -22.52 13.26
N LYS A 648 -47.20 -23.19 12.24
CA LYS A 648 -48.00 -24.02 11.32
C LYS A 648 -48.33 -25.42 11.84
N THR A 649 -47.66 -25.89 12.89
CA THR A 649 -47.86 -27.25 13.45
C THR A 649 -48.53 -27.25 14.83
N GLY A 650 -48.61 -26.11 15.52
CA GLY A 650 -49.14 -25.99 16.87
C GLY A 650 -50.60 -26.43 17.03
N GLY A 651 -51.47 -26.12 16.05
CA GLY A 651 -52.91 -26.41 16.09
C GLY A 651 -53.26 -27.91 16.21
N VAL A 652 -52.36 -28.80 15.80
CA VAL A 652 -52.54 -30.25 15.92
C VAL A 652 -52.49 -30.71 17.38
N THR A 653 -51.60 -30.12 18.19
CA THR A 653 -51.38 -30.53 19.59
C THR A 653 -52.60 -30.25 20.47
N GLU A 654 -53.29 -29.14 20.21
CA GLU A 654 -54.54 -28.78 20.89
C GLU A 654 -55.64 -29.81 20.62
N LYS A 655 -55.83 -30.21 19.35
CA LYS A 655 -56.86 -31.18 18.95
C LYS A 655 -56.59 -32.58 19.47
N ILE A 656 -55.32 -33.00 19.51
CA ILE A 656 -54.93 -34.26 20.14
C ILE A 656 -55.26 -34.23 21.64
N SER A 657 -54.96 -33.13 22.33
CA SER A 657 -55.23 -32.98 23.77
C SER A 657 -56.73 -32.98 24.06
N GLU A 658 -57.53 -32.32 23.20
CA GLU A 658 -58.99 -32.32 23.25
C GLU A 658 -59.55 -33.75 23.14
N PHE A 659 -59.04 -34.55 22.21
CA PHE A 659 -59.43 -35.96 22.06
C PHE A 659 -59.10 -36.81 23.29
N VAL A 660 -57.90 -36.64 23.87
CA VAL A 660 -57.49 -37.38 25.09
C VAL A 660 -58.43 -37.06 26.26
N ASN A 661 -58.87 -35.81 26.40
CA ASN A 661 -59.85 -35.44 27.41
C ASN A 661 -61.21 -36.14 27.19
N ILE A 662 -61.65 -36.27 25.93
CA ILE A 662 -62.87 -37.00 25.58
C ILE A 662 -62.76 -38.49 25.95
N GLU A 663 -61.64 -39.14 25.60
CA GLU A 663 -61.36 -40.54 25.96
C GLU A 663 -61.41 -40.75 27.49
N ASN A 664 -60.77 -39.84 28.24
CA ASN A 664 -60.79 -39.86 29.70
C ASN A 664 -62.20 -39.67 30.28
N GLY A 665 -63.03 -38.83 29.66
CA GLY A 665 -64.43 -38.63 30.03
C GLY A 665 -65.27 -39.91 29.89
N ILE A 666 -65.09 -40.64 28.78
CA ILE A 666 -65.77 -41.93 28.53
C ILE A 666 -65.30 -42.98 29.54
N ASN A 667 -63.99 -43.11 29.74
CA ASN A 667 -63.41 -44.08 30.68
C ASN A 667 -63.87 -43.84 32.13
N ARG A 668 -64.06 -42.57 32.52
CA ARG A 668 -64.62 -42.21 33.83
C ARG A 668 -66.02 -42.77 34.05
N GLN A 669 -66.86 -42.80 33.02
CA GLN A 669 -68.21 -43.36 33.14
C GLN A 669 -68.21 -44.88 33.30
N SER A 670 -67.21 -45.58 32.74
CA SER A 670 -67.02 -47.01 33.03
C SER A 670 -66.79 -47.25 34.52
N VAL A 671 -65.92 -46.44 35.15
CA VAL A 671 -65.62 -46.55 36.60
C VAL A 671 -66.86 -46.23 37.45
N ASN A 672 -67.62 -45.19 37.10
CA ASN A 672 -68.85 -44.82 37.81
C ASN A 672 -69.90 -45.93 37.71
N MET A 673 -70.04 -46.54 36.53
CA MET A 673 -70.99 -47.61 36.29
C MET A 673 -70.63 -48.89 37.06
N ASP A 674 -69.36 -49.27 37.11
CA ASP A 674 -68.90 -50.44 37.89
C ASP A 674 -69.23 -50.27 39.38
N LYS A 675 -69.08 -49.06 39.92
CA LYS A 675 -69.47 -48.72 41.29
C LYS A 675 -70.97 -48.87 41.51
N LEU A 676 -71.80 -48.34 40.60
CA LEU A 676 -73.25 -48.42 40.69
C LEU A 676 -73.75 -49.88 40.58
N ASN A 677 -73.20 -50.66 39.66
CA ASN A 677 -73.47 -52.11 39.55
C ASN A 677 -73.17 -52.84 40.86
N SER A 678 -72.01 -52.58 41.47
CA SER A 678 -71.64 -53.19 42.75
C SER A 678 -72.63 -52.88 43.88
N LEU A 679 -73.13 -51.64 43.93
CA LEU A 679 -74.13 -51.22 44.91
C LEU A 679 -75.48 -51.90 44.67
N LEU A 680 -75.94 -51.97 43.42
CA LEU A 680 -77.21 -52.60 43.06
C LEU A 680 -77.23 -54.10 43.39
N GLU A 681 -76.16 -54.83 43.05
CA GLU A 681 -76.07 -56.27 43.33
C GLU A 681 -76.03 -56.54 44.85
N LYS A 682 -75.28 -55.73 45.62
CA LYS A 682 -75.30 -55.81 47.08
C LYS A 682 -76.69 -55.57 47.66
N LYS A 683 -77.40 -54.53 47.17
CA LYS A 683 -78.73 -54.18 47.65
C LYS A 683 -79.77 -55.25 47.29
N LYS A 684 -79.66 -55.85 46.10
CA LYS A 684 -80.50 -56.99 45.70
C LYS A 684 -80.33 -58.18 46.64
N ALA A 685 -79.08 -58.55 46.94
CA ALA A 685 -78.79 -59.66 47.85
C ALA A 685 -79.32 -59.38 49.27
N GLU A 686 -79.19 -58.14 49.76
CA GLU A 686 -79.75 -57.70 51.04
C GLU A 686 -81.28 -57.88 51.08
N LEU A 687 -81.99 -57.37 50.06
CA LEU A 687 -83.44 -57.46 49.94
C LEU A 687 -83.95 -58.89 49.79
N GLN A 688 -83.26 -59.73 49.02
CA GLN A 688 -83.62 -61.14 48.84
C GLN A 688 -83.48 -61.92 50.16
N LYS A 689 -82.38 -61.70 50.88
CA LYS A 689 -82.17 -62.31 52.20
C LYS A 689 -83.26 -61.89 53.18
N GLN A 690 -83.61 -60.61 53.23
CA GLN A 690 -84.70 -60.11 54.09
C GLN A 690 -86.06 -60.72 53.72
N LEU A 691 -86.36 -60.86 52.42
CA LEU A 691 -87.60 -61.52 51.98
C LEU A 691 -87.63 -63.00 52.39
N GLU A 692 -86.51 -63.72 52.27
CA GLU A 692 -86.39 -65.12 52.73
C GLU A 692 -86.58 -65.26 54.24
N ASP A 693 -85.92 -64.40 55.02
CA ASP A 693 -86.02 -64.42 56.49
C ASP A 693 -87.45 -64.09 56.96
N LYS A 694 -88.13 -63.12 56.33
CA LYS A 694 -89.52 -62.77 56.67
C LYS A 694 -90.53 -63.82 56.22
N THR A 695 -90.36 -64.43 55.05
CA THR A 695 -91.26 -65.50 54.58
C THR A 695 -91.14 -66.76 55.44
N LYS A 696 -89.93 -67.11 55.91
CA LYS A 696 -89.73 -68.16 56.93
C LYS A 696 -90.42 -67.80 58.25
N ALA A 697 -90.19 -66.60 58.79
CA ALA A 697 -90.83 -66.17 60.04
C ALA A 697 -92.37 -66.12 59.96
N THR A 698 -92.93 -65.72 58.81
CA THR A 698 -94.39 -65.67 58.60
C THR A 698 -94.98 -67.07 58.44
N ALA A 699 -94.27 -67.98 57.77
CA ALA A 699 -94.66 -69.39 57.69
C ALA A 699 -94.61 -70.07 59.06
N GLU A 700 -93.57 -69.81 59.86
CA GLU A 700 -93.45 -70.29 61.24
C GLU A 700 -94.58 -69.75 62.15
N LYS A 701 -94.98 -68.49 61.96
CA LYS A 701 -96.10 -67.87 62.70
C LYS A 701 -97.47 -68.42 62.28
N ALA A 702 -97.71 -68.59 60.97
CA ALA A 702 -98.95 -69.17 60.46
C ALA A 702 -99.13 -70.66 60.85
N LEU A 703 -98.02 -71.42 60.95
CA LEU A 703 -98.02 -72.79 61.46
C LEU A 703 -98.34 -72.83 62.98
N LYS A 704 -97.87 -71.85 63.76
CA LYS A 704 -98.22 -71.68 65.18
C LYS A 704 -99.68 -71.27 65.39
N ASP A 705 -100.20 -70.33 64.61
CA ASP A 705 -101.57 -69.82 64.72
C ASP A 705 -102.63 -70.86 64.25
N ALA A 706 -102.25 -71.81 63.39
CA ALA A 706 -103.10 -72.93 62.96
C ALA A 706 -103.16 -74.11 63.96
N GLY A 707 -102.51 -74.01 65.13
CA GLY A 707 -102.57 -75.03 66.19
C GLY A 707 -101.78 -76.31 65.90
N ILE A 708 -100.85 -76.30 64.94
CA ILE A 708 -100.01 -77.46 64.62
C ILE A 708 -98.74 -77.38 65.47
N SER A 709 -98.61 -78.24 66.49
CA SER A 709 -97.33 -78.38 67.20
C SER A 709 -96.32 -79.04 66.26
N ILE A 710 -95.19 -78.37 66.01
CA ILE A 710 -94.10 -78.87 65.19
C ILE A 710 -93.23 -79.79 66.07
N PRO A 711 -93.14 -81.11 65.80
CA PRO A 711 -92.19 -81.97 66.48
C PRO A 711 -90.77 -81.63 66.03
N GLU A 712 -89.87 -81.55 66.99
CA GLU A 712 -88.45 -81.29 66.84
C GLU A 712 -87.73 -82.48 66.18
N ASN A 713 -87.95 -82.67 64.87
CA ASN A 713 -87.05 -83.29 63.89
C ASN A 713 -87.82 -83.75 62.64
N GLU A 714 -88.15 -82.83 61.74
CA GLU A 714 -88.10 -83.09 60.29
C GLU A 714 -88.14 -81.77 59.51
N LYS A 715 -87.37 -81.71 58.42
CA LYS A 715 -86.91 -80.49 57.73
C LYS A 715 -88.03 -79.60 57.19
N ILE A 716 -88.05 -78.33 57.64
CA ILE A 716 -88.85 -77.22 57.08
C ILE A 716 -88.72 -77.11 55.54
N ASN A 717 -87.56 -77.50 54.98
CA ASN A 717 -87.31 -77.46 53.53
C ASN A 717 -88.21 -78.40 52.70
N ASN A 718 -88.59 -79.58 53.20
CA ASN A 718 -89.39 -80.55 52.42
C ASN A 718 -90.88 -80.21 52.37
N ALA A 719 -91.41 -79.51 53.37
CA ALA A 719 -92.80 -79.04 53.39
C ALA A 719 -92.99 -77.83 52.46
N LEU A 720 -91.99 -76.95 52.39
CA LEU A 720 -91.95 -75.81 51.47
C LEU A 720 -91.82 -76.26 50.00
N GLU A 721 -91.05 -77.31 49.69
CA GLU A 721 -90.95 -77.85 48.32
C GLU A 721 -92.27 -78.47 47.82
N LYS A 722 -93.02 -79.17 48.68
CA LYS A 722 -94.35 -79.71 48.31
C LYS A 722 -95.42 -78.62 48.16
N GLY A 723 -95.34 -77.53 48.92
CA GLY A 723 -96.22 -76.36 48.75
C GLY A 723 -95.88 -75.53 47.51
N ALA A 724 -94.60 -75.35 47.19
CA ALA A 724 -94.16 -74.60 46.01
C ALA A 724 -94.45 -75.35 44.68
N SER A 725 -94.46 -76.68 44.69
CA SER A 725 -94.81 -77.49 43.52
C SER A 725 -96.32 -77.54 43.26
N SER A 726 -97.18 -77.41 44.27
CA SER A 726 -98.64 -77.29 44.05
C SER A 726 -99.04 -75.90 43.53
N LEU A 727 -98.36 -74.83 43.97
CA LEU A 727 -98.58 -73.46 43.46
C LEU A 727 -98.09 -73.27 42.01
N LYS A 728 -96.99 -73.94 41.61
CA LYS A 728 -96.57 -74.00 40.20
C LYS A 728 -97.55 -74.78 39.31
N GLY A 729 -98.29 -75.75 39.86
CA GLY A 729 -99.35 -76.46 39.13
C GLY A 729 -100.62 -75.64 38.93
N PHE A 730 -100.92 -74.72 39.85
CA PHE A 730 -102.11 -73.85 39.78
C PHE A 730 -101.89 -72.63 38.87
N LEU A 731 -100.68 -72.08 38.83
CA LEU A 731 -100.34 -70.92 37.99
C LEU A 731 -100.04 -71.26 36.52
N ASN A 732 -99.95 -72.54 36.14
CA ASN A 732 -99.82 -73.00 34.75
C ASN A 732 -101.15 -73.39 34.10
N LYS A 733 -102.30 -73.09 34.74
CA LYS A 733 -103.64 -73.45 34.25
C LYS A 733 -104.63 -72.28 34.16
N ASN A 734 -104.15 -71.04 34.18
CA ASN A 734 -104.89 -69.82 33.78
C ASN A 734 -103.96 -68.83 33.10
#